data_AF-A0A151GVC1-F1
#
_entry.id   AF-A0A151GVC1-F1
#
_cell.length_a   1.000
_cell.length_b   1.000
_cell.length_c   1.000
_cell.angle_alpha   90.00
_cell.angle_beta   90.00
_cell.angle_gamma   90.00
#
_symmetry.space_group_name_H-M   'P 1'
#
loop_
_entity.id
_entity.type
_entity.pdbx_description
1 polymer ?
#
loop_
_entity_poly.entity_id
_entity_poly.type
_entity_poly.pdbx_seq_one_letter_code
_entity_poly.pdbx_strand_id
1 'polypeptide(L)'
;MRAFAFGAVLAISHATSILKPDIRADTNRDGRVDIKGSTDVHGKDTWTNSAGALFLANIGDTNRRCSDRKDMQGGPETVSDEKLMGCHDAADDIQRSPQYLAPMRTVPLSNLSPRAFGSISISEEQSRKLVRIFRRSGDGWQIVHNDTILTVEELAKGLELGIDARDGRKPTWDGKATVRFSVTDGNQTSTDKVALRVAPLLAHHHLQKVEKVIAPNVSEPDPWSTMTRATFDDIDIIMQREGFQVPIQHINTMPLEVAQDPRTTILPTEWVQDQFEATYMSIPGPSGPVVMRIMVSTSNLWRDDHRVAFQTLRDTGIGAMYYPTDKFVPDLDHFGNLETIPPYELNGKRYPTGRIILGGEEEGLKPVATDLFRAQEVQDPLLIDSMWLPVGHVDEFLQFLPANTSRGWSIMVNDPHAGTRLLWEAYEAGLGPSLFYSRPSGASSTVETIVAAAEWAAAEMGNATANTMAADRIQATIDLLKKETGITDEEIFRVPAPYYWSTYKCTRTPQEKRLSRRSTVRRAEVAVSPDYCFSRRAGKGVVRTIVPPAVNGIVLSRSRYIAPKPWGPVVNGTDIFEKAARDCYKKAGFEVDFVDDWSLFVDKGDIHCATNVLRDASAAWWKFRAFALLPTEEQANVLRFYHVADAKLALGSSLLKRLAIARYASVPWPAASWSRDERTKPVFRHPDGTEPLLFNVSHQAGLVVLVALVFADRHRPSPDTSIGIDIVCPSERRDRDHAMIAADGWSHYVDMHSEVFSPAESSRLKDLPMPDADTRLAYFYALWCLREAYVKMTGEALLASWLRELELRYCAPPGQTAPEGRSLEIWFRGARVDDVEVQLHPLLDGYMVCTAMRWGRNHDGDGKPDTTVPFTELRIDELLTEAEAAGGL
;
A
#
# COMPACT_ATOMS: atom_id res chain seq x y z
N MET A 1 -45.46 26.40 -14.53
CA MET A 1 -45.25 25.33 -15.53
C MET A 1 -45.00 25.91 -16.92
N ARG A 2 -43.85 25.62 -17.53
CA ARG A 2 -43.66 25.73 -18.99
C ARG A 2 -43.26 24.34 -19.48
N ALA A 3 -44.16 23.72 -20.26
CA ALA A 3 -43.89 22.50 -20.97
C ALA A 3 -42.91 22.78 -22.11
N PHE A 4 -41.76 22.11 -22.13
CA PHE A 4 -40.95 21.97 -23.33
C PHE A 4 -41.15 20.55 -23.86
N ALA A 5 -41.91 20.47 -24.95
CA ALA A 5 -41.94 19.29 -25.81
C ALA A 5 -40.70 19.34 -26.70
N PHE A 6 -39.78 18.37 -26.55
CA PHE A 6 -38.83 18.04 -27.61
C PHE A 6 -39.46 16.95 -28.48
N GLY A 7 -39.92 17.35 -29.67
CA GLY A 7 -40.28 16.41 -30.73
C GLY A 7 -39.01 15.81 -31.32
N ALA A 8 -38.86 14.50 -31.21
CA ALA A 8 -37.89 13.75 -32.02
C ALA A 8 -38.52 13.46 -33.39
N VAL A 9 -37.95 14.04 -34.44
CA VAL A 9 -38.20 13.59 -35.81
C VAL A 9 -37.65 12.17 -35.94
N LEU A 10 -38.53 11.19 -36.11
CA LEU A 10 -38.14 9.83 -36.46
C LEU A 10 -37.74 9.83 -37.95
N ALA A 11 -36.50 10.21 -38.23
CA ALA A 11 -35.87 9.89 -39.51
C ALA A 11 -35.59 8.39 -39.50
N ILE A 12 -36.36 7.61 -40.24
CA ILE A 12 -35.99 6.24 -40.59
C ILE A 12 -34.86 6.34 -41.62
N SER A 13 -33.66 6.67 -41.15
CA SER A 13 -32.44 6.32 -41.86
C SER A 13 -32.33 4.81 -41.81
N HIS A 14 -32.10 4.16 -42.94
CA HIS A 14 -31.58 2.79 -42.94
C HIS A 14 -30.25 2.83 -42.18
N ALA A 15 -30.27 2.49 -40.89
CA ALA A 15 -29.08 2.41 -40.08
C ALA A 15 -28.25 1.26 -40.65
N THR A 16 -27.25 1.59 -41.46
CA THR A 16 -26.11 0.70 -41.64
C THR A 16 -25.55 0.45 -40.25
N SER A 17 -25.72 -0.76 -39.72
CA SER A 17 -25.13 -1.13 -38.42
C SER A 17 -23.63 -0.93 -38.52
N ILE A 18 -23.11 0.10 -37.86
CA ILE A 18 -21.69 0.41 -37.88
C ILE A 18 -20.98 -0.70 -37.12
N LEU A 19 -20.05 -1.39 -37.78
CA LEU A 19 -19.20 -2.39 -37.16
C LEU A 19 -18.30 -1.72 -36.10
N LYS A 20 -18.59 -1.97 -34.82
CA LYS A 20 -17.91 -1.34 -33.68
C LYS A 20 -17.38 -2.40 -32.71
N PRO A 21 -16.18 -2.98 -32.96
CA PRO A 21 -15.52 -3.82 -31.99
C PRO A 21 -15.23 -3.03 -30.72
N ASP A 22 -15.18 -3.74 -29.60
CA ASP A 22 -14.98 -3.13 -28.29
C ASP A 22 -14.30 -4.11 -27.34
N ILE A 23 -13.06 -3.80 -26.96
CA ILE A 23 -12.24 -4.54 -26.01
C ILE A 23 -12.10 -3.75 -24.70
N ARG A 24 -12.27 -4.46 -23.58
CA ARG A 24 -12.29 -3.93 -22.22
C ARG A 24 -11.22 -4.60 -21.37
N ALA A 25 -10.62 -3.83 -20.48
CA ALA A 25 -9.77 -4.30 -19.39
C ALA A 25 -10.10 -3.46 -18.15
N ASP A 26 -9.66 -3.87 -16.97
CA ASP A 26 -9.88 -3.16 -15.70
C ASP A 26 -9.04 -1.87 -15.66
N THR A 27 -9.53 -0.83 -16.31
CA THR A 27 -8.82 0.44 -16.52
C THR A 27 -9.01 1.40 -15.34
N ASN A 28 -10.09 1.23 -14.59
CA ASN A 28 -10.40 1.98 -13.38
C ASN A 28 -9.80 1.35 -12.10
N ARG A 29 -9.21 0.15 -12.22
CA ARG A 29 -8.50 -0.62 -11.19
C ARG A 29 -9.39 -1.08 -10.02
N ASP A 30 -10.65 -1.38 -10.31
CA ASP A 30 -11.63 -1.85 -9.32
C ASP A 30 -11.60 -3.38 -9.10
N GLY A 31 -10.86 -4.12 -9.95
CA GLY A 31 -10.72 -5.57 -9.90
C GLY A 31 -11.69 -6.33 -10.82
N ARG A 32 -12.48 -5.64 -11.65
CA ARG A 32 -13.46 -6.21 -12.57
C ARG A 32 -13.34 -5.55 -13.93
N VAL A 33 -13.84 -6.24 -14.96
CA VAL A 33 -13.93 -5.69 -16.32
C VAL A 33 -15.40 -5.42 -16.62
N ASP A 34 -15.77 -4.15 -16.75
CA ASP A 34 -17.12 -3.74 -17.09
C ASP A 34 -17.37 -3.83 -18.60
N ILE A 35 -18.31 -4.69 -18.98
CA ILE A 35 -18.78 -4.88 -20.36
C ILE A 35 -20.22 -4.39 -20.57
N LYS A 36 -20.90 -3.93 -19.51
CA LYS A 36 -22.30 -3.50 -19.57
C LYS A 36 -22.44 -1.99 -19.44
N GLY A 37 -21.65 -1.39 -18.55
CA GLY A 37 -21.61 0.04 -18.31
C GLY A 37 -20.45 0.71 -19.04
N SER A 38 -19.96 1.81 -18.46
CA SER A 38 -18.97 2.68 -19.08
C SER A 38 -17.68 2.88 -18.29
N THR A 39 -17.51 2.19 -17.16
CA THR A 39 -16.38 2.45 -16.25
C THR A 39 -15.03 2.07 -16.87
N ASP A 40 -15.03 1.12 -17.82
CA ASP A 40 -13.86 0.70 -18.58
C ASP A 40 -13.85 1.20 -20.05
N VAL A 41 -14.49 2.34 -20.31
CA VAL A 41 -14.48 3.01 -21.63
C VAL A 41 -13.50 4.14 -21.72
N HIS A 42 -13.60 5.06 -20.77
CA HIS A 42 -12.95 6.35 -20.90
C HIS A 42 -11.46 6.21 -20.61
N GLY A 43 -10.62 6.74 -21.51
CA GLY A 43 -9.16 6.70 -21.37
C GLY A 43 -8.52 5.33 -21.53
N LYS A 44 -9.29 4.29 -21.90
CA LYS A 44 -8.80 2.90 -21.99
C LYS A 44 -7.64 2.70 -22.96
N ASP A 45 -7.41 3.62 -23.90
CA ASP A 45 -6.30 3.57 -24.85
C ASP A 45 -5.05 4.34 -24.40
N THR A 46 -5.05 4.82 -23.15
CA THR A 46 -3.95 5.50 -22.48
C THR A 46 -3.62 4.82 -21.15
N TRP A 47 -2.40 5.01 -20.65
CA TRP A 47 -1.96 4.43 -19.38
C TRP A 47 -1.08 5.41 -18.61
N THR A 48 -1.34 5.55 -17.31
CA THR A 48 -0.54 6.35 -16.37
C THR A 48 -0.30 5.59 -15.06
N ASN A 49 0.59 6.09 -14.20
CA ASN A 49 0.80 5.46 -12.88
C ASN A 49 -0.46 5.48 -12.00
N SER A 50 -1.42 6.39 -12.26
CA SER A 50 -2.69 6.51 -11.53
C SER A 50 -3.88 5.82 -12.22
N ALA A 51 -3.86 5.60 -13.54
CA ALA A 51 -5.00 5.06 -14.29
C ALA A 51 -4.58 4.12 -15.43
N GLY A 52 -5.50 3.27 -15.88
CA GLY A 52 -5.26 2.28 -16.93
C GLY A 52 -4.89 0.91 -16.35
N ALA A 53 -5.14 -0.12 -17.16
CA ALA A 53 -5.12 -1.50 -16.70
C ALA A 53 -3.71 -2.03 -16.42
N LEU A 54 -3.61 -2.91 -15.43
CA LEU A 54 -2.35 -3.55 -15.01
C LEU A 54 -2.38 -5.04 -15.37
N PHE A 55 -1.20 -5.64 -15.59
CA PHE A 55 -1.05 -7.09 -15.69
C PHE A 55 0.25 -7.57 -15.04
N LEU A 56 0.34 -8.84 -14.67
CA LEU A 56 1.52 -9.38 -13.99
C LEU A 56 2.55 -9.94 -14.97
N ALA A 57 3.83 -9.81 -14.61
CA ALA A 57 4.85 -10.69 -15.15
C ALA A 57 4.68 -12.06 -14.50
N ASN A 58 4.28 -13.08 -15.26
CA ASN A 58 4.01 -14.41 -14.75
C ASN A 58 5.30 -15.24 -14.73
N ILE A 59 6.28 -14.74 -13.98
CA ILE A 59 7.64 -15.28 -13.86
C ILE A 59 7.84 -16.16 -12.62
N GLY A 60 6.74 -16.68 -12.06
CA GLY A 60 6.72 -17.71 -11.03
C GLY A 60 7.11 -19.10 -11.55
N ASP A 61 7.10 -20.09 -10.66
CA ASP A 61 7.37 -21.50 -11.01
C ASP A 61 6.36 -22.43 -10.35
N THR A 62 5.20 -22.61 -10.99
CA THR A 62 4.12 -23.45 -10.50
C THR A 62 4.60 -24.87 -10.23
N ASN A 63 4.41 -25.32 -9.00
CA ASN A 63 4.87 -26.61 -8.46
C ASN A 63 6.38 -26.84 -8.64
N ARG A 64 7.19 -25.77 -8.62
CA ARG A 64 8.66 -25.82 -8.72
C ARG A 64 9.18 -26.58 -9.95
N ARG A 65 8.42 -26.55 -11.05
CA ARG A 65 8.72 -27.29 -12.29
C ARG A 65 10.09 -26.97 -12.86
N CYS A 66 10.55 -25.73 -12.73
CA CYS A 66 11.87 -25.31 -13.16
C CYS A 66 12.91 -25.57 -12.08
N SER A 67 12.65 -25.14 -10.86
CA SER A 67 13.63 -25.11 -9.78
C SER A 67 13.95 -26.52 -9.24
N ASP A 68 13.05 -27.50 -9.29
CA ASP A 68 13.35 -28.87 -8.82
C ASP A 68 14.00 -29.77 -9.87
N ARG A 69 14.20 -29.28 -11.10
CA ARG A 69 14.87 -30.06 -12.16
C ARG A 69 16.36 -30.15 -11.91
N LYS A 70 16.91 -31.36 -11.99
CA LYS A 70 18.36 -31.61 -11.88
C LYS A 70 19.20 -30.78 -12.86
N ASP A 71 18.74 -30.63 -14.10
CA ASP A 71 19.48 -29.85 -15.11
C ASP A 71 19.35 -28.32 -14.96
N MET A 72 18.64 -27.87 -13.91
CA MET A 72 18.52 -26.49 -13.48
C MET A 72 19.25 -26.24 -12.16
N GLN A 73 19.83 -27.27 -11.56
CA GLN A 73 20.64 -27.21 -10.35
C GLN A 73 22.13 -27.14 -10.70
N GLY A 74 22.91 -26.49 -9.84
CA GLY A 74 24.35 -26.36 -10.00
C GLY A 74 24.84 -24.99 -10.44
N GLY A 75 26.16 -24.89 -10.56
CA GLY A 75 26.88 -23.64 -10.79
C GLY A 75 26.90 -23.18 -12.25
N PRO A 76 27.58 -22.06 -12.55
CA PRO A 76 27.66 -21.46 -13.88
C PRO A 76 28.35 -22.34 -14.93
N GLU A 77 29.17 -23.30 -14.51
CA GLU A 77 29.79 -24.27 -15.41
C GLU A 77 28.79 -25.30 -15.96
N THR A 78 27.69 -25.57 -15.25
CA THR A 78 26.70 -26.60 -15.62
C THR A 78 25.37 -26.01 -16.10
N VAL A 79 24.97 -24.84 -15.58
CA VAL A 79 23.70 -24.17 -15.91
C VAL A 79 23.97 -22.70 -16.18
N SER A 80 23.64 -22.19 -17.38
CA SER A 80 23.82 -20.76 -17.68
C SER A 80 22.74 -19.90 -17.02
N ASP A 81 23.05 -18.61 -16.78
CA ASP A 81 22.08 -17.67 -16.20
C ASP A 81 20.88 -17.45 -17.12
N GLU A 82 21.09 -17.44 -18.44
CA GLU A 82 20.00 -17.35 -19.43
C GLU A 82 19.07 -18.56 -19.33
N LYS A 83 19.61 -19.75 -19.06
CA LYS A 83 18.80 -20.95 -18.86
C LYS A 83 17.97 -20.85 -17.57
N LEU A 84 18.56 -20.35 -16.47
CA LEU A 84 17.84 -20.14 -15.20
C LEU A 84 16.70 -19.14 -15.34
N MET A 85 16.99 -17.98 -15.93
CA MET A 85 16.01 -16.92 -16.18
C MET A 85 14.95 -17.36 -17.19
N GLY A 86 15.32 -18.13 -18.21
CA GLY A 86 14.42 -18.56 -19.28
C GLY A 86 13.43 -19.67 -18.92
N CYS A 87 13.47 -20.21 -17.70
CA CYS A 87 12.49 -21.20 -17.24
C CYS A 87 11.58 -20.59 -16.17
N HIS A 88 10.32 -20.33 -16.50
CA HIS A 88 9.28 -19.85 -15.58
C HIS A 88 7.90 -20.20 -16.16
N ASP A 89 6.82 -19.89 -15.47
CA ASP A 89 5.45 -20.20 -15.91
C ASP A 89 5.05 -19.53 -17.24
N ALA A 90 5.69 -18.41 -17.56
CA ALA A 90 5.53 -17.70 -18.82
C ALA A 90 6.55 -18.02 -19.93
N ALA A 91 7.45 -18.98 -19.72
CA ALA A 91 8.51 -19.30 -20.68
C ALA A 91 8.01 -19.85 -22.03
N ASP A 92 6.81 -20.44 -22.07
CA ASP A 92 6.16 -20.95 -23.27
C ASP A 92 4.68 -20.49 -23.35
N ASP A 93 3.91 -21.06 -24.27
CA ASP A 93 2.51 -20.70 -24.50
C ASP A 93 1.49 -21.55 -23.72
N ILE A 94 1.95 -22.35 -22.75
CA ILE A 94 1.08 -23.13 -21.86
C ILE A 94 0.76 -22.29 -20.62
N GLN A 95 -0.52 -22.05 -20.36
CA GLN A 95 -0.95 -21.38 -19.13
C GLN A 95 -0.94 -22.35 -17.94
N ARG A 96 -0.17 -22.02 -16.90
CA ARG A 96 0.03 -22.86 -15.70
C ARG A 96 -0.57 -22.26 -14.44
N SER A 97 -0.72 -20.94 -14.40
CA SER A 97 -1.11 -20.18 -13.23
C SER A 97 -2.17 -19.13 -13.60
N PRO A 98 -3.34 -19.56 -14.09
CA PRO A 98 -4.38 -18.67 -14.59
C PRO A 98 -4.92 -17.67 -13.55
N GLN A 99 -4.70 -17.91 -12.26
CA GLN A 99 -5.03 -16.97 -11.18
C GLN A 99 -4.25 -15.64 -11.26
N TYR A 100 -3.12 -15.59 -12.00
CA TYR A 100 -2.32 -14.38 -12.19
C TYR A 100 -2.59 -13.66 -13.52
N LEU A 101 -3.53 -14.17 -14.34
CA LEU A 101 -3.96 -13.48 -15.55
C LEU A 101 -4.77 -12.23 -15.19
N ALA A 102 -4.40 -11.09 -15.76
CA ALA A 102 -5.28 -9.92 -15.73
C ALA A 102 -6.45 -10.15 -16.70
N PRO A 103 -7.71 -9.93 -16.28
CA PRO A 103 -8.85 -10.17 -17.14
C PRO A 103 -8.97 -9.10 -18.23
N MET A 104 -9.34 -9.53 -19.43
CA MET A 104 -9.85 -8.69 -20.51
C MET A 104 -11.13 -9.31 -21.07
N ARG A 105 -11.96 -8.50 -21.75
CA ARG A 105 -13.21 -8.95 -22.38
C ARG A 105 -13.43 -8.25 -23.71
N THR A 106 -14.12 -8.90 -24.64
CA THR A 106 -14.72 -8.18 -25.78
C THR A 106 -16.23 -8.09 -25.60
N VAL A 107 -16.84 -6.97 -25.98
CA VAL A 107 -18.29 -6.84 -25.99
C VAL A 107 -18.88 -7.68 -27.12
N PRO A 108 -19.98 -8.43 -26.91
CA PRO A 108 -20.62 -9.22 -27.95
C PRO A 108 -21.05 -8.38 -29.15
N LEU A 109 -20.83 -8.89 -30.37
CA LEU A 109 -21.19 -8.22 -31.62
C LEU A 109 -22.42 -8.85 -32.27
N SER A 110 -23.45 -8.05 -32.54
CA SER A 110 -24.65 -8.48 -33.25
C SER A 110 -24.61 -8.16 -34.75
N ASN A 111 -25.41 -8.87 -35.55
CA ASN A 111 -25.62 -8.61 -36.99
C ASN A 111 -24.39 -8.81 -37.88
N LEU A 112 -23.48 -9.71 -37.49
CA LEU A 112 -22.33 -10.10 -38.31
C LEU A 112 -22.74 -11.05 -39.44
N SER A 113 -22.12 -10.91 -40.62
CA SER A 113 -22.30 -11.88 -41.70
C SER A 113 -21.63 -13.23 -41.35
N PRO A 114 -22.04 -14.36 -41.97
CA PRO A 114 -21.41 -15.67 -41.75
C PRO A 114 -19.92 -15.74 -42.14
N ARG A 115 -19.37 -14.71 -42.80
CA ARG A 115 -17.95 -14.63 -43.18
C ARG A 115 -17.16 -13.64 -42.34
N ALA A 116 -17.78 -13.01 -41.34
CA ALA A 116 -17.10 -12.09 -40.46
C ALA A 116 -16.02 -12.83 -39.65
N PHE A 117 -14.91 -12.16 -39.42
CA PHE A 117 -13.81 -12.68 -38.60
C PHE A 117 -13.11 -11.55 -37.86
N GLY A 118 -12.41 -11.89 -36.78
CA GLY A 118 -11.67 -10.92 -36.00
C GLY A 118 -10.27 -11.39 -35.64
N SER A 119 -9.50 -10.49 -35.06
CA SER A 119 -8.18 -10.77 -34.51
C SER A 119 -7.90 -9.91 -33.28
N ILE A 120 -7.09 -10.46 -32.39
CA ILE A 120 -6.49 -9.72 -31.27
C ILE A 120 -4.98 -9.67 -31.51
N SER A 121 -4.39 -8.48 -31.40
CA SER A 121 -2.99 -8.30 -31.75
C SER A 121 -2.28 -7.26 -30.88
N ILE A 122 -0.97 -7.42 -30.75
CA ILE A 122 -0.05 -6.40 -30.22
C ILE A 122 0.85 -5.96 -31.38
N SER A 123 0.85 -4.65 -31.66
CA SER A 123 1.59 -4.10 -32.80
C SER A 123 3.07 -3.87 -32.53
N GLU A 124 3.43 -3.55 -31.28
CA GLU A 124 4.81 -3.29 -30.89
C GLU A 124 5.59 -4.61 -30.78
N GLU A 125 6.72 -4.72 -31.48
CA GLU A 125 7.42 -5.98 -31.69
C GLU A 125 7.99 -6.57 -30.39
N GLN A 126 8.57 -5.73 -29.54
CA GLN A 126 9.16 -6.16 -28.28
C GLN A 126 8.10 -6.67 -27.32
N SER A 127 7.01 -5.92 -27.15
CA SER A 127 5.85 -6.30 -26.34
C SER A 127 5.18 -7.55 -26.89
N ARG A 128 5.10 -7.73 -28.21
CA ARG A 128 4.56 -8.97 -28.80
C ARG A 128 5.38 -10.21 -28.42
N LYS A 129 6.69 -10.08 -28.22
CA LYS A 129 7.54 -11.20 -27.74
C LYS A 129 7.34 -11.46 -26.25
N LEU A 130 7.12 -10.40 -25.47
CA LEU A 130 7.09 -10.48 -24.01
C LEU A 130 5.69 -10.64 -23.41
N VAL A 131 4.62 -10.38 -24.14
CA VAL A 131 3.25 -10.43 -23.64
C VAL A 131 2.52 -11.65 -24.21
N ARG A 132 1.71 -12.29 -23.39
CA ARG A 132 0.85 -13.41 -23.78
C ARG A 132 -0.60 -13.01 -23.58
N ILE A 133 -1.43 -13.32 -24.57
CA ILE A 133 -2.88 -13.20 -24.48
C ILE A 133 -3.46 -14.59 -24.62
N PHE A 134 -4.40 -14.92 -23.75
CA PHE A 134 -5.11 -16.19 -23.79
C PHE A 134 -6.60 -15.93 -23.92
N ARG A 135 -7.30 -16.82 -24.64
CA ARG A 135 -8.77 -16.89 -24.63
C ARG A 135 -9.25 -18.09 -23.83
N ARG A 136 -10.36 -17.94 -23.13
CA ARG A 136 -11.01 -19.03 -22.40
C ARG A 136 -11.58 -20.05 -23.41
N SER A 137 -11.33 -21.33 -23.17
CA SER A 137 -11.85 -22.43 -24.00
C SER A 137 -12.20 -23.61 -23.10
N GLY A 138 -13.51 -23.88 -22.92
CA GLY A 138 -14.00 -24.77 -21.87
C GLY A 138 -13.52 -24.31 -20.49
N ASP A 139 -12.92 -25.24 -19.73
CA ASP A 139 -12.32 -24.95 -18.42
C ASP A 139 -10.86 -24.46 -18.49
N GLY A 140 -10.28 -24.42 -19.69
CA GLY A 140 -8.87 -24.08 -19.95
C GLY A 140 -8.66 -22.72 -20.62
N TRP A 141 -7.40 -22.47 -20.99
CA TRP A 141 -6.94 -21.26 -21.66
C TRP A 141 -6.12 -21.64 -22.90
N GLN A 142 -6.38 -20.98 -24.03
CA GLN A 142 -5.66 -21.15 -25.28
C GLN A 142 -4.94 -19.86 -25.65
N ILE A 143 -3.68 -19.94 -26.07
CA ILE A 143 -2.90 -18.78 -26.51
C ILE A 143 -3.55 -18.12 -27.75
N VAL A 144 -3.44 -16.80 -27.83
CA VAL A 144 -3.89 -15.98 -28.94
C VAL A 144 -2.66 -15.28 -29.52
N HIS A 145 -2.32 -15.63 -30.75
CA HIS A 145 -1.28 -14.98 -31.55
C HIS A 145 -1.90 -13.90 -32.45
N ASN A 146 -1.09 -13.00 -33.00
CA ASN A 146 -1.57 -11.94 -33.89
C ASN A 146 -2.29 -12.46 -35.16
N ASP A 147 -1.99 -13.69 -35.59
CA ASP A 147 -2.58 -14.38 -36.73
C ASP A 147 -3.74 -15.32 -36.33
N THR A 148 -4.09 -15.38 -35.04
CA THR A 148 -5.25 -16.14 -34.58
C THR A 148 -6.54 -15.51 -35.09
N ILE A 149 -7.31 -16.29 -35.84
CA ILE A 149 -8.60 -15.89 -36.40
C ILE A 149 -9.70 -16.22 -35.40
N LEU A 150 -10.48 -15.20 -35.02
CA LEU A 150 -11.67 -15.32 -34.19
C LEU A 150 -12.89 -15.56 -35.07
N THR A 151 -13.68 -16.60 -34.76
CA THR A 151 -14.84 -16.97 -35.58
C THR A 151 -16.03 -16.04 -35.32
N VAL A 152 -17.00 -16.04 -36.25
CA VAL A 152 -18.24 -15.27 -36.08
C VAL A 152 -18.99 -15.64 -34.80
N GLU A 153 -18.99 -16.91 -34.39
CA GLU A 153 -19.61 -17.36 -33.15
C GLU A 153 -18.92 -16.80 -31.90
N GLU A 154 -17.59 -16.73 -31.91
CA GLU A 154 -16.82 -16.14 -30.81
C GLU A 154 -17.06 -14.64 -30.71
N LEU A 155 -17.07 -13.93 -31.85
CA LEU A 155 -17.36 -12.50 -31.92
C LEU A 155 -18.79 -12.20 -31.45
N ALA A 156 -19.76 -13.03 -31.84
CA ALA A 156 -21.15 -12.87 -31.46
C ALA A 156 -21.39 -13.13 -29.97
N LYS A 157 -20.61 -14.02 -29.35
CA LYS A 157 -20.67 -14.30 -27.91
C LYS A 157 -19.89 -13.29 -27.06
N GLY A 158 -18.85 -12.68 -27.63
CA GLY A 158 -17.81 -11.97 -26.88
C GLY A 158 -16.81 -12.95 -26.26
N LEU A 159 -15.56 -12.52 -26.14
CA LEU A 159 -14.46 -13.33 -25.64
C LEU A 159 -14.14 -13.04 -24.18
N GLU A 160 -13.83 -14.10 -23.45
CA GLU A 160 -13.12 -14.00 -22.17
C GLU A 160 -11.62 -14.17 -22.41
N LEU A 161 -10.86 -13.15 -22.04
CA LEU A 161 -9.45 -13.05 -22.30
C LEU A 161 -8.67 -12.90 -20.99
N GLY A 162 -7.43 -13.36 -21.00
CA GLY A 162 -6.46 -13.15 -19.94
C GLY A 162 -5.13 -12.71 -20.53
N ILE A 163 -4.44 -11.80 -19.85
CA ILE A 163 -3.12 -11.29 -20.27
C ILE A 163 -2.10 -11.42 -19.13
N ASP A 164 -0.89 -11.86 -19.48
CA ASP A 164 0.30 -11.83 -18.62
C ASP A 164 1.57 -11.53 -19.43
N ALA A 165 2.70 -11.40 -18.73
CA ALA A 165 4.00 -11.14 -19.34
C ALA A 165 5.04 -12.23 -19.03
N ARG A 166 6.01 -12.34 -19.91
CA ARG A 166 7.21 -13.19 -19.77
C ARG A 166 8.31 -12.54 -18.95
N ASP A 167 8.24 -11.23 -18.74
CA ASP A 167 9.24 -10.46 -18.01
C ASP A 167 8.60 -9.25 -17.30
N GLY A 168 9.32 -8.63 -16.38
CA GLY A 168 8.92 -7.38 -15.73
C GLY A 168 9.43 -6.13 -16.43
N ARG A 169 9.13 -4.96 -15.85
CA ARG A 169 9.69 -3.68 -16.33
C ARG A 169 11.20 -3.66 -16.11
N LYS A 170 11.96 -3.25 -17.13
CA LYS A 170 13.42 -3.04 -17.08
C LYS A 170 13.78 -1.82 -17.95
N PRO A 171 15.02 -1.29 -17.87
CA PRO A 171 15.47 -0.25 -18.79
C PRO A 171 15.29 -0.59 -20.27
N THR A 172 15.34 -1.87 -20.62
CA THR A 172 15.17 -2.37 -21.99
C THR A 172 13.70 -2.47 -22.42
N TRP A 173 12.73 -2.56 -21.50
CA TRP A 173 11.30 -2.64 -21.81
C TRP A 173 10.47 -2.04 -20.68
N ASP A 174 9.68 -1.00 -21.01
CA ASP A 174 8.90 -0.24 -20.02
C ASP A 174 7.64 -0.96 -19.52
N GLY A 175 7.36 -2.17 -20.04
CA GLY A 175 6.24 -3.01 -19.67
C GLY A 175 4.91 -2.63 -20.33
N LYS A 176 4.85 -1.64 -21.24
CA LYS A 176 3.59 -1.25 -21.88
C LYS A 176 3.17 -2.25 -22.95
N ALA A 177 1.87 -2.45 -23.09
CA ALA A 177 1.27 -3.21 -24.17
C ALA A 177 -0.02 -2.54 -24.64
N THR A 178 -0.19 -2.37 -25.95
CA THR A 178 -1.48 -1.95 -26.54
C THR A 178 -2.08 -3.12 -27.29
N VAL A 179 -3.20 -3.62 -26.77
CA VAL A 179 -3.94 -4.73 -27.37
C VAL A 179 -4.99 -4.14 -28.31
N ARG A 180 -4.98 -4.60 -29.56
CA ARG A 180 -5.91 -4.20 -30.61
C ARG A 180 -6.89 -5.32 -30.90
N PHE A 181 -8.18 -5.02 -30.93
CA PHE A 181 -9.24 -5.92 -31.36
C PHE A 181 -9.82 -5.42 -32.67
N SER A 182 -9.57 -6.15 -33.76
CA SER A 182 -10.00 -5.80 -35.11
C SER A 182 -11.05 -6.80 -35.60
N VAL A 183 -12.10 -6.32 -36.26
CA VAL A 183 -13.13 -7.17 -36.88
C VAL A 183 -13.32 -6.73 -38.31
N THR A 184 -13.39 -7.72 -39.21
CA THR A 184 -13.66 -7.52 -40.63
C THR A 184 -14.96 -8.24 -41.00
N ASP A 185 -15.89 -7.51 -41.62
CA ASP A 185 -17.12 -8.05 -42.18
C ASP A 185 -17.37 -7.46 -43.59
N GLY A 186 -17.31 -8.31 -44.61
CA GLY A 186 -17.31 -7.89 -46.00
C GLY A 186 -16.11 -6.99 -46.32
N ASN A 187 -16.38 -5.76 -46.77
CA ASN A 187 -15.36 -4.76 -47.10
C ASN A 187 -15.07 -3.78 -45.95
N GLN A 188 -15.67 -3.97 -44.77
CA GLN A 188 -15.49 -3.10 -43.62
C GLN A 188 -14.56 -3.76 -42.61
N THR A 189 -13.52 -3.04 -42.19
CA THR A 189 -12.69 -3.40 -41.04
C THR A 189 -12.75 -2.26 -40.04
N SER A 190 -12.96 -2.62 -38.77
CA SER A 190 -12.96 -1.67 -37.66
C SER A 190 -12.08 -2.21 -36.54
N THR A 191 -11.51 -1.32 -35.74
CA THR A 191 -10.55 -1.67 -34.69
C THR A 191 -10.79 -0.83 -33.46
N ASP A 192 -10.70 -1.48 -32.31
CA ASP A 192 -10.66 -0.85 -31.00
C ASP A 192 -9.40 -1.30 -30.24
N LYS A 193 -9.01 -0.56 -29.19
CA LYS A 193 -7.77 -0.79 -28.46
C LYS A 193 -7.91 -0.53 -26.96
N VAL A 194 -7.07 -1.24 -26.20
CA VAL A 194 -6.88 -1.00 -24.77
C VAL A 194 -5.38 -1.03 -24.44
N ALA A 195 -4.95 -0.08 -23.61
CA ALA A 195 -3.58 0.06 -23.14
C ALA A 195 -3.45 -0.54 -21.74
N LEU A 196 -2.43 -1.37 -21.56
CA LEU A 196 -2.09 -1.97 -20.28
C LEU A 196 -0.59 -1.81 -20.01
N ARG A 197 -0.19 -1.97 -18.75
CA ARG A 197 1.23 -2.03 -18.38
C ARG A 197 1.47 -3.11 -17.35
N VAL A 198 2.61 -3.80 -17.45
CA VAL A 198 3.06 -4.74 -16.41
C VAL A 198 3.11 -4.01 -15.06
N ALA A 199 2.65 -4.62 -13.98
CA ALA A 199 2.73 -4.04 -12.64
C ALA A 199 4.19 -3.73 -12.26
N PRO A 200 4.45 -2.62 -11.55
CA PRO A 200 5.80 -2.31 -11.08
C PRO A 200 6.24 -3.36 -10.06
N LEU A 201 7.54 -3.59 -10.04
CA LEU A 201 8.22 -4.31 -8.97
C LEU A 201 8.34 -3.38 -7.75
N LEU A 202 7.82 -3.80 -6.60
CA LEU A 202 7.78 -3.01 -5.37
C LEU A 202 8.58 -3.69 -4.25
N ALA A 203 9.55 -2.97 -3.69
CA ALA A 203 10.27 -3.36 -2.48
C ALA A 203 9.40 -3.15 -1.23
N HIS A 204 9.63 -3.97 -0.21
CA HIS A 204 8.89 -3.91 1.04
C HIS A 204 9.33 -2.76 1.94
N HIS A 205 8.42 -2.26 2.77
CA HIS A 205 8.73 -1.26 3.80
C HIS A 205 8.26 -1.69 5.19
N HIS A 206 8.89 -1.13 6.22
CA HIS A 206 8.74 -1.53 7.63
C HIS A 206 7.36 -1.29 8.28
N LEU A 207 6.39 -0.69 7.57
CA LEU A 207 5.00 -0.58 8.04
C LEU A 207 4.15 -1.79 7.63
N GLN A 208 4.62 -2.58 6.67
CA GLN A 208 3.97 -3.81 6.28
C GLN A 208 4.20 -4.88 7.34
N LYS A 209 3.16 -5.66 7.63
CA LYS A 209 3.22 -6.73 8.62
C LYS A 209 4.20 -7.80 8.19
N VAL A 210 5.01 -8.30 9.11
CA VAL A 210 5.86 -9.46 8.86
C VAL A 210 5.00 -10.69 8.61
N GLU A 211 5.26 -11.40 7.52
CA GLU A 211 4.62 -12.68 7.19
C GLU A 211 5.59 -13.84 7.34
N LYS A 212 6.88 -13.63 7.04
CA LYS A 212 7.92 -14.64 7.16
C LYS A 212 9.30 -14.02 7.30
N VAL A 213 10.15 -14.62 8.15
CA VAL A 213 11.58 -14.33 8.24
C VAL A 213 12.35 -15.49 7.58
N ILE A 214 13.38 -15.17 6.81
CA ILE A 214 14.26 -16.10 6.11
C ILE A 214 15.66 -15.95 6.69
N ALA A 215 16.35 -17.06 6.95
CA ALA A 215 17.71 -17.10 7.47
C ALA A 215 18.53 -18.19 6.75
N PRO A 216 19.87 -18.17 6.81
CA PRO A 216 20.69 -19.23 6.24
C PRO A 216 20.48 -20.56 6.98
N ASN A 217 20.57 -21.65 6.25
CA ASN A 217 20.72 -22.98 6.82
C ASN A 217 22.18 -23.21 7.19
N VAL A 218 22.49 -23.10 8.48
CA VAL A 218 23.85 -23.25 9.00
C VAL A 218 24.00 -24.64 9.59
N SER A 219 24.63 -25.58 8.86
CA SER A 219 24.71 -27.00 9.28
C SER A 219 26.08 -27.47 9.75
N GLU A 220 27.14 -26.67 9.57
CA GLU A 220 28.51 -27.10 9.89
C GLU A 220 28.70 -27.31 11.40
N PRO A 221 29.36 -28.40 11.84
CA PRO A 221 29.47 -28.75 13.26
C PRO A 221 30.58 -28.00 14.01
N ASP A 222 31.11 -26.91 13.45
CA ASP A 222 32.17 -26.13 14.07
C ASP A 222 31.64 -25.10 15.10
N PRO A 223 32.49 -24.59 16.01
CA PRO A 223 32.07 -23.65 17.05
C PRO A 223 31.48 -22.34 16.53
N TRP A 224 31.96 -21.83 15.38
CA TRP A 224 31.47 -20.60 14.79
C TRP A 224 30.05 -20.76 14.28
N SER A 225 29.84 -21.81 13.47
CA SER A 225 28.52 -22.16 12.94
C SER A 225 27.51 -22.50 14.05
N THR A 226 27.98 -23.06 15.16
CA THR A 226 27.13 -23.32 16.34
C THR A 226 26.66 -22.02 17.00
N MET A 227 27.53 -21.02 17.08
CA MET A 227 27.18 -19.69 17.60
C MET A 227 26.19 -18.98 16.68
N THR A 228 26.42 -19.03 15.36
CA THR A 228 25.50 -18.45 14.37
C THR A 228 24.12 -19.14 14.38
N ARG A 229 24.05 -20.47 14.55
CA ARG A 229 22.76 -21.16 14.74
C ARG A 229 22.01 -20.66 15.97
N ALA A 230 22.70 -20.51 17.10
CA ALA A 230 22.09 -20.06 18.34
C ALA A 230 21.45 -18.66 18.20
N THR A 231 22.05 -17.78 17.40
CA THR A 231 21.45 -16.48 17.04
C THR A 231 20.05 -16.65 16.42
N PHE A 232 19.88 -17.57 15.46
CA PHE A 232 18.57 -17.79 14.82
C PHE A 232 17.59 -18.55 15.73
N ASP A 233 18.08 -19.48 16.56
CA ASP A 233 17.26 -20.16 17.56
C ASP A 233 16.64 -19.13 18.54
N ASP A 234 17.42 -18.14 18.98
CA ASP A 234 16.95 -17.05 19.85
C ASP A 234 15.90 -16.17 19.16
N ILE A 235 16.08 -15.86 17.87
CA ILE A 235 15.09 -15.10 17.08
C ILE A 235 13.79 -15.89 16.97
N ASP A 236 13.85 -17.20 16.72
CA ASP A 236 12.69 -18.07 16.66
C ASP A 236 11.91 -18.09 17.98
N ILE A 237 12.63 -18.17 19.11
CA ILE A 237 12.05 -18.11 20.46
C ILE A 237 11.31 -16.77 20.66
N ILE A 238 11.92 -15.66 20.27
CA ILE A 238 11.31 -14.33 20.37
C ILE A 238 10.06 -14.25 19.49
N MET A 239 10.15 -14.68 18.23
CA MET A 239 9.02 -14.69 17.30
C MET A 239 7.84 -15.51 17.82
N GLN A 240 8.10 -16.71 18.36
CA GLN A 240 7.07 -17.55 18.96
C GLN A 240 6.42 -16.86 20.17
N ARG A 241 7.20 -16.21 21.03
CA ARG A 241 6.70 -15.44 22.17
C ARG A 241 5.80 -14.27 21.73
N GLU A 242 6.10 -13.63 20.60
CA GLU A 242 5.28 -12.56 20.01
C GLU A 242 4.07 -13.07 19.21
N GLY A 243 3.83 -14.39 19.18
CA GLY A 243 2.66 -14.99 18.56
C GLY A 243 2.78 -15.30 17.07
N PHE A 244 3.99 -15.20 16.49
CA PHE A 244 4.24 -15.69 15.14
C PHE A 244 4.11 -17.22 15.11
N GLN A 245 3.21 -17.73 14.26
CA GLN A 245 2.85 -19.14 14.22
C GLN A 245 3.81 -20.01 13.39
N VAL A 246 4.65 -19.39 12.55
CA VAL A 246 5.54 -20.07 11.63
C VAL A 246 6.98 -19.73 12.02
N PRO A 247 7.85 -20.74 12.21
CA PRO A 247 9.27 -20.50 12.50
C PRO A 247 9.97 -19.86 11.29
N ILE A 248 11.18 -19.36 11.51
CA ILE A 248 12.06 -18.85 10.47
C ILE A 248 12.23 -19.92 9.37
N GLN A 249 12.18 -19.47 8.11
CA GLN A 249 12.51 -20.33 6.98
C GLN A 249 14.02 -20.34 6.78
N HIS A 250 14.66 -21.45 7.11
CA HIS A 250 16.07 -21.66 6.79
C HIS A 250 16.24 -22.09 5.32
N ILE A 251 17.19 -21.46 4.62
CA ILE A 251 17.48 -21.74 3.20
C ILE A 251 18.95 -22.08 2.96
N ASN A 252 19.21 -22.92 1.97
CA ASN A 252 20.57 -23.10 1.48
C ASN A 252 20.96 -21.86 0.66
N THR A 253 22.01 -21.17 1.10
CA THR A 253 22.54 -19.94 0.47
C THR A 253 23.55 -20.23 -0.63
N MET A 254 23.71 -21.49 -1.02
CA MET A 254 24.49 -21.91 -2.17
C MET A 254 23.79 -23.11 -2.83
N PRO A 255 23.86 -23.28 -4.16
CA PRO A 255 23.22 -24.41 -4.83
C PRO A 255 23.76 -25.74 -4.30
N LEU A 256 22.86 -26.72 -4.08
CA LEU A 256 23.20 -27.96 -3.38
C LEU A 256 24.32 -28.75 -4.09
N GLU A 257 24.30 -28.81 -5.42
CA GLU A 257 25.36 -29.48 -6.20
C GLU A 257 26.71 -28.78 -6.06
N VAL A 258 26.73 -27.45 -5.96
CA VAL A 258 27.96 -26.67 -5.74
C VAL A 258 28.48 -26.89 -4.32
N ALA A 259 27.58 -26.91 -3.33
CA ALA A 259 27.91 -27.19 -1.93
C ALA A 259 28.50 -28.60 -1.73
N GLN A 260 28.07 -29.57 -2.55
CA GLN A 260 28.52 -30.96 -2.47
C GLN A 260 29.75 -31.27 -3.33
N ASP A 261 30.20 -30.36 -4.20
CA ASP A 261 31.41 -30.58 -5.00
C ASP A 261 32.66 -30.48 -4.12
N PRO A 262 33.45 -31.57 -3.97
CA PRO A 262 34.64 -31.57 -3.13
C PRO A 262 35.76 -30.64 -3.63
N ARG A 263 35.62 -30.06 -4.83
CA ARG A 263 36.52 -29.04 -5.39
C ARG A 263 36.09 -27.62 -5.01
N THR A 264 34.88 -27.45 -4.47
CA THR A 264 34.38 -26.17 -3.98
C THR A 264 35.19 -25.75 -2.77
N THR A 265 35.79 -24.55 -2.87
CA THR A 265 36.65 -23.95 -1.82
C THR A 265 36.00 -22.71 -1.22
N ILE A 266 34.71 -22.51 -1.52
CA ILE A 266 33.89 -21.38 -1.13
C ILE A 266 32.79 -21.94 -0.23
N LEU A 267 32.67 -21.41 0.99
CA LEU A 267 31.64 -21.82 1.93
C LEU A 267 30.30 -21.10 1.63
N PRO A 268 29.14 -21.70 1.96
CA PRO A 268 27.87 -20.98 1.97
C PRO A 268 27.98 -19.70 2.79
N THR A 269 27.30 -18.65 2.34
CA THR A 269 27.28 -17.36 3.03
C THR A 269 26.17 -17.32 4.07
N GLU A 270 26.41 -16.67 5.21
CA GLU A 270 25.38 -16.35 6.21
C GLU A 270 24.51 -15.14 5.82
N TRP A 271 24.97 -14.32 4.87
CA TRP A 271 24.36 -13.05 4.48
C TRP A 271 23.17 -13.20 3.52
N VAL A 272 22.03 -13.68 4.03
CA VAL A 272 20.80 -13.84 3.23
C VAL A 272 20.29 -12.51 2.67
N GLN A 273 20.40 -11.41 3.42
CA GLN A 273 19.97 -10.07 2.98
C GLN A 273 20.72 -9.63 1.71
N ASP A 274 21.97 -10.06 1.55
CA ASP A 274 22.83 -9.62 0.46
C ASP A 274 22.51 -10.30 -0.89
N GLN A 275 21.94 -11.50 -0.86
CA GLN A 275 21.76 -12.34 -2.05
C GLN A 275 20.53 -11.95 -2.88
N PHE A 276 19.46 -11.50 -2.22
CA PHE A 276 18.23 -11.11 -2.89
C PHE A 276 17.44 -10.07 -2.08
N GLU A 277 16.66 -9.26 -2.77
CA GLU A 277 15.66 -8.39 -2.17
C GLU A 277 14.27 -9.00 -2.37
N ALA A 278 13.51 -9.10 -1.28
CA ALA A 278 12.14 -9.56 -1.32
C ALA A 278 11.23 -8.44 -1.83
N THR A 279 10.63 -8.65 -3.01
CA THR A 279 9.74 -7.67 -3.65
C THR A 279 8.43 -8.32 -4.09
N TYR A 280 7.50 -7.52 -4.60
CA TYR A 280 6.24 -8.02 -5.13
C TYR A 280 5.72 -7.20 -6.31
N MET A 281 4.87 -7.83 -7.11
CA MET A 281 4.00 -7.19 -8.09
C MET A 281 2.55 -7.45 -7.69
N SER A 282 1.67 -6.47 -7.93
CA SER A 282 0.24 -6.66 -7.66
C SER A 282 -0.64 -5.95 -8.67
N ILE A 283 -1.80 -6.57 -8.95
CA ILE A 283 -2.87 -6.04 -9.79
C ILE A 283 -4.20 -6.08 -9.05
N PRO A 284 -5.20 -5.28 -9.47
CA PRO A 284 -6.53 -5.35 -8.88
C PRO A 284 -7.18 -6.71 -9.14
N GLY A 285 -7.97 -7.15 -8.17
CA GLY A 285 -8.75 -8.38 -8.26
C GLY A 285 -10.10 -8.22 -7.55
N PRO A 286 -11.08 -9.08 -7.87
CA PRO A 286 -12.47 -8.91 -7.46
C PRO A 286 -12.71 -9.02 -5.94
N SER A 287 -11.75 -9.59 -5.21
CA SER A 287 -11.78 -9.78 -3.75
C SER A 287 -10.60 -9.10 -3.03
N GLY A 288 -9.83 -8.28 -3.75
CA GLY A 288 -8.58 -7.69 -3.26
C GLY A 288 -7.43 -7.84 -4.28
N PRO A 289 -6.26 -7.23 -4.00
CA PRO A 289 -5.08 -7.39 -4.85
C PRO A 289 -4.70 -8.84 -5.14
N VAL A 290 -4.39 -9.13 -6.40
CA VAL A 290 -3.70 -10.36 -6.80
C VAL A 290 -2.20 -10.07 -6.75
N VAL A 291 -1.47 -10.82 -5.94
CA VAL A 291 -0.06 -10.58 -5.63
C VAL A 291 0.80 -11.73 -6.16
N MET A 292 1.93 -11.38 -6.80
CA MET A 292 3.04 -12.30 -7.04
C MET A 292 4.29 -11.77 -6.34
N ARG A 293 4.93 -12.58 -5.51
CA ARG A 293 6.22 -12.23 -4.90
C ARG A 293 7.32 -12.43 -5.92
N ILE A 294 8.33 -11.57 -5.90
CA ILE A 294 9.48 -11.64 -6.81
C ILE A 294 10.75 -11.51 -5.96
N MET A 295 11.60 -12.53 -5.99
CA MET A 295 12.94 -12.44 -5.40
C MET A 295 13.87 -11.80 -6.42
N VAL A 296 14.27 -10.57 -6.18
CA VAL A 296 15.23 -9.88 -7.06
C VAL A 296 16.62 -10.30 -6.61
N SER A 297 17.39 -10.94 -7.48
CA SER A 297 18.73 -11.40 -7.18
C SER A 297 19.76 -10.28 -7.27
N THR A 298 20.75 -10.33 -6.40
CA THR A 298 21.90 -9.41 -6.44
C THR A 298 22.60 -9.47 -7.81
N SER A 299 23.18 -8.34 -8.23
CA SER A 299 24.11 -8.27 -9.36
C SER A 299 25.52 -8.73 -8.99
N ASN A 300 25.76 -9.06 -7.72
CA ASN A 300 27.02 -9.63 -7.30
C ASN A 300 27.14 -11.09 -7.78
N LEU A 301 28.18 -11.33 -8.58
CA LEU A 301 28.52 -12.65 -9.12
C LEU A 301 29.43 -13.47 -8.20
N TRP A 302 29.78 -12.93 -7.03
CA TRP A 302 30.52 -13.65 -6.00
C TRP A 302 29.69 -14.81 -5.45
N ARG A 303 30.33 -15.96 -5.20
CA ARG A 303 29.72 -17.21 -4.66
C ARG A 303 28.51 -17.76 -5.42
N ASP A 304 28.23 -17.25 -6.62
CA ASP A 304 27.01 -17.53 -7.37
C ASP A 304 25.72 -17.18 -6.59
N ASP A 305 25.78 -16.16 -5.72
CA ASP A 305 24.70 -15.73 -4.83
C ASP A 305 23.41 -15.39 -5.60
N HIS A 306 23.56 -14.83 -6.80
CA HIS A 306 22.46 -14.47 -7.69
C HIS A 306 21.60 -15.68 -8.14
N ARG A 307 22.03 -16.92 -7.87
CA ARG A 307 21.30 -18.14 -8.24
C ARG A 307 20.29 -18.59 -7.19
N VAL A 308 20.44 -18.16 -5.93
CA VAL A 308 19.58 -18.59 -4.81
C VAL A 308 18.12 -18.25 -5.07
N ALA A 309 17.84 -17.07 -5.62
CA ALA A 309 16.50 -16.66 -6.03
C ALA A 309 15.84 -17.66 -6.99
N PHE A 310 16.60 -18.18 -7.97
CA PHE A 310 16.09 -19.07 -9.01
C PHE A 310 16.02 -20.53 -8.58
N GLN A 311 17.06 -21.04 -7.93
CA GLN A 311 17.21 -22.47 -7.66
C GLN A 311 16.60 -22.87 -6.31
N THR A 312 16.57 -21.96 -5.33
CA THR A 312 16.07 -22.23 -3.97
C THR A 312 14.67 -21.63 -3.78
N LEU A 313 14.49 -20.33 -4.04
CA LEU A 313 13.33 -19.58 -3.59
C LEU A 313 12.15 -19.55 -4.57
N ARG A 314 12.41 -19.60 -5.89
CA ARG A 314 11.36 -19.56 -6.90
C ARG A 314 10.41 -20.76 -6.77
N ASP A 315 9.11 -20.47 -6.77
CA ASP A 315 8.04 -21.43 -6.48
C ASP A 315 6.68 -20.93 -7.03
N THR A 316 5.61 -21.64 -6.70
CA THR A 316 4.22 -21.27 -6.95
C THR A 316 3.93 -19.92 -6.29
N GLY A 317 3.67 -18.90 -7.11
CA GLY A 317 3.43 -17.53 -6.64
C GLY A 317 4.68 -16.75 -6.21
N ILE A 318 5.87 -17.34 -6.37
CA ILE A 318 7.17 -16.69 -6.11
C ILE A 318 8.00 -16.74 -7.39
N GLY A 319 8.12 -15.60 -8.07
CA GLY A 319 9.03 -15.42 -9.19
C GLY A 319 10.45 -15.04 -8.75
N ALA A 320 11.36 -15.04 -9.71
CA ALA A 320 12.72 -14.57 -9.52
C ALA A 320 13.11 -13.64 -10.68
N MET A 321 13.86 -12.58 -10.37
CA MET A 321 14.35 -11.63 -11.36
C MET A 321 15.83 -11.35 -11.14
N TYR A 322 16.58 -11.28 -12.24
CA TYR A 322 17.97 -10.86 -12.25
C TYR A 322 18.14 -9.78 -13.32
N TYR A 323 19.03 -8.82 -13.05
CA TYR A 323 19.42 -7.79 -14.01
C TYR A 323 20.89 -8.04 -14.40
N PRO A 324 21.15 -8.76 -15.53
CA PRO A 324 22.49 -9.16 -15.90
C PRO A 324 23.40 -7.97 -16.17
N THR A 325 24.65 -8.08 -15.71
CA THR A 325 25.68 -7.07 -15.91
C THR A 325 27.06 -7.72 -16.04
N ASP A 326 27.94 -7.10 -16.84
CA ASP A 326 29.37 -7.39 -16.88
C ASP A 326 30.19 -6.49 -15.93
N LYS A 327 29.53 -5.49 -15.35
CA LYS A 327 30.09 -4.45 -14.47
C LYS A 327 29.29 -4.45 -13.19
N PHE A 328 29.76 -5.16 -12.18
CA PHE A 328 29.22 -5.15 -10.83
C PHE A 328 30.23 -4.52 -9.87
N VAL A 329 29.72 -4.04 -8.75
CA VAL A 329 30.44 -3.43 -7.64
C VAL A 329 30.25 -4.35 -6.43
N PRO A 330 31.20 -5.25 -6.14
CA PRO A 330 30.97 -6.43 -5.28
C PRO A 330 30.27 -6.13 -3.95
N ASP A 331 30.71 -5.10 -3.21
CA ASP A 331 30.08 -4.79 -1.92
C ASP A 331 28.83 -3.89 -2.07
N LEU A 332 28.77 -3.03 -3.08
CA LEU A 332 27.67 -2.05 -3.26
C LEU A 332 26.41 -2.66 -3.90
N ASP A 333 26.55 -3.78 -4.64
CA ASP A 333 25.45 -4.48 -5.32
C ASP A 333 24.73 -5.52 -4.43
N HIS A 334 25.20 -5.74 -3.20
CA HIS A 334 24.47 -6.50 -2.20
C HIS A 334 23.23 -5.74 -1.72
N PHE A 335 22.18 -6.47 -1.34
CA PHE A 335 20.92 -5.84 -0.94
C PHE A 335 20.79 -5.45 0.54
N GLY A 336 21.77 -5.72 1.40
CA GLY A 336 21.93 -4.92 2.64
C GLY A 336 22.10 -3.42 2.35
N ASN A 337 22.55 -3.08 1.14
CA ASN A 337 22.66 -1.72 0.64
C ASN A 337 21.35 -1.14 0.05
N LEU A 338 20.23 -1.86 0.12
CA LEU A 338 18.91 -1.44 -0.38
C LEU A 338 17.91 -1.45 0.76
N GLU A 339 17.29 -0.31 1.02
CA GLU A 339 16.21 -0.17 2.00
C GLU A 339 15.05 0.63 1.42
N THR A 340 13.90 0.68 2.10
CA THR A 340 12.73 1.43 1.63
C THR A 340 12.22 2.42 2.67
N ILE A 341 12.27 3.71 2.33
CA ILE A 341 11.56 4.77 3.05
C ILE A 341 10.07 4.45 3.00
N PRO A 342 9.35 4.34 4.13
CA PRO A 342 7.91 4.04 4.11
C PRO A 342 7.08 5.15 3.44
N PRO A 343 5.81 4.89 3.07
CA PRO A 343 4.96 5.86 2.37
C PRO A 343 4.92 7.26 3.00
N TYR A 344 4.95 8.29 2.16
CA TYR A 344 4.91 9.70 2.58
C TYR A 344 4.41 10.63 1.48
N GLU A 345 4.13 11.87 1.86
CA GLU A 345 3.85 12.98 0.95
C GLU A 345 4.74 14.18 1.34
N LEU A 346 5.26 14.87 0.34
CA LEU A 346 6.02 16.11 0.53
C LEU A 346 5.67 17.09 -0.60
N ASN A 347 5.28 18.31 -0.25
CA ASN A 347 4.99 19.40 -1.20
C ASN A 347 4.02 18.99 -2.34
N GLY A 348 2.99 18.20 -2.02
CA GLY A 348 2.01 17.69 -2.98
C GLY A 348 2.50 16.51 -3.84
N LYS A 349 3.77 16.11 -3.73
CA LYS A 349 4.30 14.89 -4.37
C LYS A 349 4.10 13.70 -3.42
N ARG A 350 3.46 12.65 -3.94
CA ARG A 350 3.07 11.45 -3.18
C ARG A 350 3.95 10.26 -3.52
N TYR A 351 4.30 9.52 -2.48
CA TYR A 351 5.03 8.25 -2.54
C TYR A 351 4.20 7.18 -1.83
N PRO A 352 3.12 6.68 -2.46
CA PRO A 352 2.13 5.80 -1.81
C PRO A 352 2.69 4.43 -1.40
N THR A 353 3.77 3.99 -2.04
CA THR A 353 4.51 2.76 -1.72
C THR A 353 5.88 3.07 -1.13
N GLY A 354 6.11 4.31 -0.70
CA GLY A 354 7.43 4.73 -0.25
C GLY A 354 8.41 4.98 -1.39
N ARG A 355 9.70 5.03 -1.05
CA ARG A 355 10.80 5.29 -1.98
C ARG A 355 12.02 4.46 -1.57
N ILE A 356 12.66 3.79 -2.52
CA ILE A 356 13.88 3.03 -2.24
C ILE A 356 15.01 3.99 -1.85
N ILE A 357 15.87 3.59 -0.93
CA ILE A 357 17.20 4.15 -0.73
C ILE A 357 18.25 3.10 -1.10
N LEU A 358 19.32 3.56 -1.74
CA LEU A 358 20.45 2.72 -2.15
C LEU A 358 21.75 3.44 -1.79
N GLY A 359 22.73 2.73 -1.25
CA GLY A 359 24.04 3.32 -1.02
C GLY A 359 24.78 3.58 -2.34
N GLY A 360 25.26 4.80 -2.56
CA GLY A 360 25.97 5.21 -3.77
C GLY A 360 25.92 6.72 -4.02
N GLU A 361 26.37 7.13 -5.21
CA GLU A 361 26.41 8.53 -5.65
C GLU A 361 25.79 8.70 -7.04
N GLU A 362 25.00 9.75 -7.24
CA GLU A 362 24.37 10.03 -8.54
C GLU A 362 25.38 10.26 -9.68
N GLU A 363 26.39 11.09 -9.41
CA GLU A 363 27.45 11.41 -10.36
C GLU A 363 28.72 10.54 -10.14
N GLY A 364 28.56 9.36 -9.54
CA GLY A 364 29.67 8.50 -9.13
C GLY A 364 29.38 7.01 -9.19
N LEU A 365 29.90 6.28 -8.20
CA LEU A 365 29.70 4.84 -8.08
C LEU A 365 28.30 4.55 -7.52
N LYS A 366 27.53 3.72 -8.22
CA LYS A 366 26.17 3.34 -7.81
C LYS A 366 25.89 1.86 -8.13
N PRO A 367 24.97 1.21 -7.41
CA PRO A 367 24.56 -0.16 -7.67
C PRO A 367 23.95 -0.31 -9.07
N VAL A 368 24.16 -1.46 -9.69
CA VAL A 368 23.58 -1.84 -10.99
C VAL A 368 22.06 -1.92 -10.89
N ALA A 369 21.55 -2.39 -9.75
CA ALA A 369 20.11 -2.46 -9.46
C ALA A 369 19.41 -1.08 -9.50
N THR A 370 20.15 0.03 -9.41
CA THR A 370 19.58 1.39 -9.50
C THR A 370 18.73 1.57 -10.75
N ASP A 371 19.23 1.15 -11.92
CA ASP A 371 18.52 1.34 -13.18
C ASP A 371 17.29 0.42 -13.29
N LEU A 372 17.35 -0.79 -12.71
CA LEU A 372 16.20 -1.68 -12.61
C LEU A 372 15.08 -1.03 -11.79
N PHE A 373 15.39 -0.50 -10.60
CA PHE A 373 14.39 0.10 -9.72
C PHE A 373 13.87 1.45 -10.24
N ARG A 374 14.71 2.24 -10.93
CA ARG A 374 14.26 3.44 -11.65
C ARG A 374 13.25 3.14 -12.75
N ALA A 375 13.41 2.03 -13.47
CA ALA A 375 12.46 1.60 -14.50
C ALA A 375 11.06 1.27 -13.95
N GLN A 376 10.91 1.13 -12.61
CA GLN A 376 9.62 0.90 -11.98
C GLN A 376 8.83 2.19 -11.76
N GLU A 377 9.50 3.35 -11.72
CA GLU A 377 8.98 4.72 -11.51
C GLU A 377 8.35 4.98 -10.13
N VAL A 378 7.64 4.02 -9.54
CA VAL A 378 6.79 4.26 -8.35
C VAL A 378 7.59 4.37 -7.04
N GLN A 379 8.74 3.68 -6.94
CA GLN A 379 9.68 3.76 -5.81
C GLN A 379 11.06 4.27 -6.26
N ASP A 380 11.10 5.26 -7.16
CA ASP A 380 12.33 5.83 -7.73
C ASP A 380 13.44 6.03 -6.68
N PRO A 381 14.59 5.31 -6.76
CA PRO A 381 15.60 5.32 -5.71
C PRO A 381 16.16 6.70 -5.35
N LEU A 382 16.50 6.86 -4.07
CA LEU A 382 17.32 7.95 -3.54
C LEU A 382 18.70 7.40 -3.17
N LEU A 383 19.76 7.91 -3.79
CA LEU A 383 21.12 7.49 -3.48
C LEU A 383 21.66 8.22 -2.24
N ILE A 384 22.23 7.48 -1.29
CA ILE A 384 22.85 8.01 -0.07
C ILE A 384 24.29 7.51 0.08
N ASP A 385 25.19 8.31 0.64
CA ASP A 385 26.59 7.89 0.79
C ASP A 385 26.75 6.90 1.95
N SER A 386 27.01 5.64 1.62
CA SER A 386 27.36 4.56 2.55
C SER A 386 28.83 4.13 2.43
N MET A 387 29.59 4.62 1.44
CA MET A 387 30.94 4.14 1.10
C MET A 387 32.03 4.55 2.11
N TRP A 388 31.63 5.22 3.19
CA TRP A 388 32.48 5.49 4.36
C TRP A 388 32.60 4.29 5.31
N LEU A 389 31.78 3.25 5.12
CA LEU A 389 31.81 1.97 5.82
C LEU A 389 32.63 0.93 5.05
N PRO A 390 33.13 -0.14 5.70
CA PRO A 390 33.95 -1.14 5.04
C PRO A 390 33.15 -2.06 4.12
N VAL A 391 31.91 -2.40 4.51
CA VAL A 391 30.95 -3.14 3.69
C VAL A 391 30.19 -2.15 2.80
N GLY A 392 29.76 -1.02 3.36
CA GLY A 392 29.25 0.08 2.56
C GLY A 392 27.75 0.01 2.34
N HIS A 393 27.03 -0.51 3.33
CA HIS A 393 25.58 -0.70 3.28
C HIS A 393 24.84 0.36 4.10
N VAL A 394 23.57 0.56 3.78
CA VAL A 394 22.73 1.56 4.43
C VAL A 394 22.15 1.04 5.75
N ASP A 395 21.90 -0.26 5.86
CA ASP A 395 21.36 -0.93 7.04
C ASP A 395 22.32 -0.88 8.26
N GLU A 396 23.63 -0.78 8.02
CA GLU A 396 24.67 -0.66 9.04
C GLU A 396 24.49 0.55 9.98
N PHE A 397 23.80 1.61 9.53
CA PHE A 397 23.70 2.87 10.28
C PHE A 397 22.31 3.52 10.32
N LEU A 398 21.33 2.98 9.60
CA LEU A 398 20.00 3.56 9.46
C LEU A 398 18.91 2.48 9.42
N GLN A 399 17.79 2.73 10.11
CA GLN A 399 16.62 1.85 10.09
C GLN A 399 15.32 2.67 10.14
N PHE A 400 14.29 2.23 9.41
CA PHE A 400 12.96 2.86 9.44
C PHE A 400 12.02 2.10 10.37
N LEU A 401 11.27 2.83 11.20
CA LEU A 401 10.34 2.23 12.15
C LEU A 401 8.91 2.76 11.96
N PRO A 402 7.88 1.92 12.12
CA PRO A 402 6.52 2.42 12.37
C PRO A 402 6.48 3.31 13.61
N ALA A 403 5.79 4.44 13.53
CA ALA A 403 5.68 5.39 14.62
C ALA A 403 4.28 6.02 14.66
N ASN A 404 3.92 6.60 15.81
CA ASN A 404 2.68 7.36 15.97
C ASN A 404 2.91 8.86 15.69
N THR A 405 3.33 9.17 14.48
CA THR A 405 3.56 10.54 13.99
C THR A 405 2.56 10.84 12.87
N SER A 406 2.44 12.11 12.44
CA SER A 406 1.60 12.46 11.28
C SER A 406 2.02 11.73 9.99
N ARG A 407 3.28 11.29 9.92
CA ARG A 407 3.84 10.52 8.80
C ARG A 407 3.66 9.01 8.97
N GLY A 408 3.46 8.55 10.20
CA GLY A 408 3.29 7.14 10.55
C GLY A 408 4.60 6.36 10.70
N TRP A 409 5.75 7.04 10.62
CA TRP A 409 7.07 6.41 10.74
C TRP A 409 8.14 7.38 11.26
N SER A 410 9.22 6.80 11.80
CA SER A 410 10.40 7.48 12.33
C SER A 410 11.68 6.82 11.81
N ILE A 411 12.84 7.44 12.05
CA ILE A 411 14.15 6.88 11.70
C ILE A 411 14.97 6.62 12.96
N MET A 412 15.62 5.47 13.02
CA MET A 412 16.74 5.21 13.93
C MET A 412 18.05 5.38 13.17
N VAL A 413 19.01 6.09 13.75
CA VAL A 413 20.36 6.24 13.20
C VAL A 413 21.42 6.04 14.28
N ASN A 414 22.60 5.60 13.89
CA ASN A 414 23.73 5.52 14.81
C ASN A 414 24.18 6.91 15.31
N ASP A 415 24.67 6.98 16.54
CA ASP A 415 25.20 8.18 17.20
C ASP A 415 26.63 7.92 17.71
N PRO A 416 27.64 8.28 16.90
CA PRO A 416 29.05 8.13 17.26
C PRO A 416 29.46 8.93 18.49
N HIS A 417 28.92 10.14 18.66
CA HIS A 417 29.26 11.01 19.77
C HIS A 417 28.62 10.54 21.08
N ALA A 418 27.38 10.05 21.06
CA ALA A 418 26.79 9.42 22.23
C ALA A 418 27.52 8.12 22.59
N GLY A 419 27.93 7.33 21.59
CA GLY A 419 28.71 6.11 21.82
C GLY A 419 30.03 6.39 22.53
N THR A 420 30.78 7.40 22.08
CA THR A 420 32.05 7.80 22.71
C THR A 420 31.87 8.39 24.11
N ARG A 421 30.78 9.13 24.37
CA ARG A 421 30.45 9.58 25.73
C ARG A 421 30.25 8.41 26.70
N LEU A 422 29.54 7.36 26.30
CA LEU A 422 29.37 6.16 27.14
C LEU A 422 30.71 5.47 27.47
N LEU A 423 31.66 5.46 26.52
CA LEU A 423 33.02 4.96 26.80
C LEU A 423 33.72 5.79 27.87
N TRP A 424 33.57 7.11 27.81
CA TRP A 424 34.15 8.04 28.79
C TRP A 424 33.54 7.86 30.17
N GLU A 425 32.22 7.78 30.24
CA GLU A 425 31.51 7.55 31.51
C GLU A 425 31.94 6.22 32.15
N ALA A 426 32.17 5.17 31.34
CA ALA A 426 32.70 3.90 31.84
C ALA A 426 34.13 4.04 32.39
N TYR A 427 35.00 4.79 31.69
CA TYR A 427 36.36 5.06 32.15
C TYR A 427 36.37 5.86 33.46
N GLU A 428 35.59 6.94 33.54
CA GLU A 428 35.43 7.78 34.73
C GLU A 428 34.81 7.02 35.91
N ALA A 429 33.96 6.02 35.64
CA ALA A 429 33.45 5.10 36.65
C ALA A 429 34.50 4.09 37.17
N GLY A 430 35.77 4.22 36.77
CA GLY A 430 36.88 3.38 37.21
C GLY A 430 37.02 2.07 36.46
N LEU A 431 36.30 1.88 35.34
CA LEU A 431 36.39 0.65 34.55
C LEU A 431 37.59 0.62 33.60
N GLY A 432 38.45 1.64 33.56
CA GLY A 432 39.61 1.72 32.67
C GLY A 432 40.41 0.40 32.54
N PRO A 433 40.84 -0.23 33.65
CA PRO A 433 41.57 -1.51 33.61
C PRO A 433 40.71 -2.76 33.31
N SER A 434 39.38 -2.64 33.32
CA SER A 434 38.47 -3.75 33.06
C SER A 434 38.40 -4.09 31.58
N LEU A 435 38.06 -5.34 31.24
CA LEU A 435 37.79 -5.74 29.86
C LEU A 435 36.62 -4.92 29.28
N PHE A 436 36.76 -4.51 28.03
CA PHE A 436 35.73 -3.75 27.32
C PHE A 436 34.51 -4.62 26.99
N TYR A 437 34.75 -5.79 26.39
CA TYR A 437 33.66 -6.69 26.05
C TYR A 437 33.23 -7.51 27.27
N SER A 438 31.95 -7.45 27.61
CA SER A 438 31.36 -8.26 28.68
C SER A 438 31.10 -9.71 28.27
N ARG A 439 31.28 -10.02 26.99
CA ARG A 439 31.17 -11.37 26.43
C ARG A 439 32.35 -12.26 26.87
N PRO A 440 32.10 -13.48 27.43
CA PRO A 440 33.17 -14.35 27.95
C PRO A 440 34.28 -14.75 26.96
N SER A 441 34.03 -14.72 25.66
CA SER A 441 35.01 -15.01 24.58
C SER A 441 35.32 -13.78 23.71
N GLY A 442 35.01 -12.57 24.19
CA GLY A 442 35.33 -11.30 23.53
C GLY A 442 36.82 -10.98 23.53
N ALA A 443 37.23 -10.04 22.67
CA ALA A 443 38.62 -9.60 22.57
C ALA A 443 39.13 -9.00 23.91
N SER A 444 40.40 -9.24 24.25
CA SER A 444 40.99 -8.89 25.55
C SER A 444 41.35 -7.40 25.73
N SER A 445 40.73 -6.49 24.97
CA SER A 445 41.00 -5.05 25.08
C SER A 445 40.37 -4.48 26.35
N THR A 446 41.07 -3.61 27.07
CA THR A 446 40.52 -2.90 28.24
C THR A 446 39.69 -1.69 27.81
N VAL A 447 38.82 -1.20 28.70
CA VAL A 447 38.07 0.06 28.47
C VAL A 447 39.03 1.20 28.16
N GLU A 448 40.11 1.37 28.93
CA GLU A 448 41.15 2.38 28.71
C GLU A 448 41.81 2.25 27.33
N THR A 449 42.04 1.03 26.85
CA THR A 449 42.63 0.79 25.51
C THR A 449 41.68 1.24 24.41
N ILE A 450 40.38 0.95 24.54
CA ILE A 450 39.35 1.33 23.55
C ILE A 450 39.11 2.84 23.56
N VAL A 451 39.06 3.42 24.75
CA VAL A 451 39.00 4.86 25.04
C VAL A 451 40.17 5.59 24.37
N ALA A 452 41.40 5.11 24.61
CA ALA A 452 42.59 5.62 23.95
C ALA A 452 42.54 5.43 22.43
N ALA A 453 42.05 4.30 21.89
CA ALA A 453 41.93 4.11 20.44
C ALA A 453 40.88 5.06 19.81
N ALA A 454 39.79 5.35 20.53
CA ALA A 454 38.76 6.29 20.10
C ALA A 454 39.27 7.75 20.09
N GLU A 455 40.21 8.09 20.98
CA GLU A 455 40.83 9.43 21.10
C GLU A 455 42.14 9.63 20.32
N TRP A 456 43.08 8.69 20.38
CA TRP A 456 44.46 8.80 19.89
C TRP A 456 44.54 8.95 18.35
N ALA A 457 43.51 8.50 17.64
CA ALA A 457 43.35 8.77 16.21
C ALA A 457 43.19 10.27 15.87
N ALA A 458 42.89 11.14 16.84
CA ALA A 458 42.80 12.59 16.64
C ALA A 458 44.18 13.27 16.47
N ALA A 459 45.23 12.74 17.10
CA ALA A 459 46.51 13.43 17.27
C ALA A 459 47.53 13.11 16.16
N GLU A 460 47.53 11.90 15.60
CA GLU A 460 48.47 11.50 14.52
C GLU A 460 47.96 11.78 13.09
N MET A 461 46.63 11.87 12.87
CA MET A 461 46.04 11.98 11.52
C MET A 461 45.67 13.40 11.06
N GLY A 462 45.93 14.43 11.87
CA GLY A 462 45.85 15.84 11.45
C GLY A 462 44.52 16.35 10.89
N ASN A 463 43.39 15.61 11.00
CA ASN A 463 42.03 16.03 10.64
C ASN A 463 40.97 14.97 11.03
N ALA A 464 40.12 15.26 12.03
CA ALA A 464 38.91 14.53 12.49
C ALA A 464 39.07 13.07 12.99
N THR A 465 38.41 12.72 14.11
CA THR A 465 38.35 11.33 14.63
C THR A 465 37.43 10.45 13.78
N ALA A 466 37.57 9.12 13.87
CA ALA A 466 36.65 8.17 13.22
C ALA A 466 35.17 8.46 13.54
N ASN A 467 34.89 8.81 14.80
CA ASN A 467 33.55 9.15 15.27
C ASN A 467 33.04 10.49 14.72
N THR A 468 33.91 11.50 14.59
CA THR A 468 33.54 12.79 13.96
C THR A 468 33.22 12.57 12.48
N MET A 469 34.04 11.79 11.78
CA MET A 469 33.81 11.46 10.37
C MET A 469 32.49 10.68 10.19
N ALA A 470 32.24 9.65 11.00
CA ALA A 470 30.97 8.91 10.96
C ALA A 470 29.77 9.83 11.27
N ALA A 471 29.89 10.71 12.27
CA ALA A 471 28.81 11.62 12.66
C ALA A 471 28.48 12.61 11.55
N ASP A 472 29.49 13.18 10.88
CA ASP A 472 29.31 14.07 9.74
C ASP A 472 28.61 13.37 8.57
N ARG A 473 28.96 12.11 8.29
CA ARG A 473 28.32 11.31 7.22
C ARG A 473 26.88 10.96 7.53
N ILE A 474 26.61 10.50 8.75
CA ILE A 474 25.24 10.22 9.21
C ILE A 474 24.40 11.51 9.19
N GLN A 475 24.98 12.64 9.60
CA GLN A 475 24.29 13.93 9.55
C GLN A 475 23.93 14.35 8.12
N ALA A 476 24.85 14.16 7.16
CA ALA A 476 24.57 14.45 5.75
C ALA A 476 23.41 13.60 5.21
N THR A 477 23.33 12.32 5.59
CA THR A 477 22.19 11.45 5.25
C THR A 477 20.90 11.94 5.89
N ILE A 478 20.91 12.34 7.16
CA ILE A 478 19.75 12.93 7.84
C ILE A 478 19.28 14.18 7.11
N ASP A 479 20.17 15.10 6.78
CA ASP A 479 19.82 16.36 6.12
C ASP A 479 19.21 16.11 4.73
N LEU A 480 19.72 15.12 4.00
CA LEU A 480 19.13 14.67 2.74
C LEU A 480 17.72 14.10 2.95
N LEU A 481 17.53 13.23 3.94
CA LEU A 481 16.21 12.64 4.23
C LEU A 481 15.20 13.70 4.70
N LYS A 482 15.61 14.67 5.51
CA LYS A 482 14.78 15.82 5.87
C LYS A 482 14.34 16.59 4.63
N LYS A 483 15.26 16.86 3.72
CA LYS A 483 14.99 17.56 2.46
C LYS A 483 14.02 16.77 1.56
N GLU A 484 14.22 15.47 1.41
CA GLU A 484 13.47 14.63 0.46
C GLU A 484 12.14 14.11 1.01
N THR A 485 11.96 14.06 2.33
CA THR A 485 10.76 13.46 2.96
C THR A 485 10.00 14.42 3.87
N GLY A 486 10.63 15.52 4.28
CA GLY A 486 10.08 16.45 5.28
C GLY A 486 10.07 15.90 6.70
N ILE A 487 10.80 14.81 6.98
CA ILE A 487 10.95 14.29 8.35
C ILE A 487 11.54 15.35 9.28
N THR A 488 11.09 15.38 10.53
CA THR A 488 11.53 16.36 11.54
C THR A 488 12.46 15.74 12.58
N ASP A 489 13.14 16.58 13.37
CA ASP A 489 14.01 16.11 14.47
C ASP A 489 13.26 15.31 15.54
N GLU A 490 11.95 15.56 15.72
CA GLU A 490 11.11 14.79 16.66
C GLU A 490 10.87 13.35 16.18
N GLU A 491 11.06 13.09 14.89
CA GLU A 491 10.86 11.79 14.24
C GLU A 491 12.20 11.05 14.01
N ILE A 492 13.32 11.57 14.54
CA ILE A 492 14.67 10.99 14.37
C ILE A 492 15.24 10.62 15.74
N PHE A 493 15.58 9.35 15.91
CA PHE A 493 16.14 8.79 17.14
C PHE A 493 17.58 8.35 16.91
N ARG A 494 18.48 8.76 17.82
CA ARG A 494 19.92 8.57 17.74
C ARG A 494 20.38 7.51 18.74
N VAL A 495 20.89 6.38 18.24
CA VAL A 495 21.30 5.21 19.04
C VAL A 495 22.82 5.22 19.26
N PRO A 496 23.33 5.20 20.49
CA PRO A 496 24.77 5.24 20.74
C PRO A 496 25.53 4.10 20.07
N ALA A 497 26.48 4.43 19.19
CA ALA A 497 27.29 3.46 18.46
C ALA A 497 28.67 4.05 18.14
N PRO A 498 29.71 3.77 18.94
CA PRO A 498 31.04 4.31 18.72
C PRO A 498 31.76 3.58 17.58
N TYR A 499 32.58 4.32 16.84
CA TYR A 499 33.33 3.88 15.67
C TYR A 499 34.84 3.92 15.88
N TYR A 500 35.56 3.10 15.10
CA TYR A 500 37.02 3.12 15.00
C TYR A 500 37.46 3.09 13.53
N TRP A 501 38.67 3.56 13.25
CA TRP A 501 39.27 3.45 11.92
C TRP A 501 39.54 1.99 11.59
N SER A 502 38.91 1.51 10.52
CA SER A 502 39.11 0.13 10.09
C SER A 502 40.44 0.00 9.37
N THR A 503 41.23 -1.00 9.75
CA THR A 503 42.44 -1.40 9.02
C THR A 503 42.13 -2.23 7.79
N TYR A 504 40.83 -2.35 7.44
CA TYR A 504 40.37 -3.07 6.27
C TYR A 504 41.08 -2.56 5.01
N LYS A 505 42.01 -3.38 4.54
CA LYS A 505 42.58 -3.28 3.21
C LYS A 505 41.77 -4.24 2.38
N CYS A 506 40.92 -3.74 1.48
CA CYS A 506 40.32 -4.61 0.47
C CYS A 506 41.48 -5.14 -0.40
N THR A 507 41.97 -6.34 -0.06
CA THR A 507 43.04 -7.02 -0.78
C THR A 507 42.43 -8.10 -1.62
N ARG A 508 42.72 -8.09 -2.93
CA ARG A 508 42.32 -9.20 -3.79
C ARG A 508 42.90 -10.51 -3.25
N THR A 509 42.07 -11.41 -2.73
CA THR A 509 42.58 -12.72 -2.29
C THR A 509 43.22 -13.47 -3.47
N PRO A 510 44.21 -14.36 -3.25
CA PRO A 510 44.72 -15.23 -4.30
C PRO A 510 43.61 -16.04 -5.01
N GLN A 511 42.50 -16.28 -4.31
CA GLN A 511 41.29 -16.94 -4.79
C GLN A 511 40.47 -16.02 -5.72
N GLU A 512 40.32 -14.72 -5.41
CA GLU A 512 39.76 -13.70 -6.33
C GLU A 512 40.61 -13.47 -7.59
N LYS A 513 41.92 -13.74 -7.52
CA LYS A 513 42.81 -13.78 -8.70
C LYS A 513 42.68 -15.08 -9.50
N ARG A 514 42.09 -16.13 -8.92
CA ARG A 514 41.95 -17.48 -9.50
C ARG A 514 40.53 -17.73 -10.04
N LEU A 515 39.50 -17.16 -9.41
CA LEU A 515 38.12 -17.12 -9.90
C LEU A 515 38.00 -16.26 -11.15
N SER A 516 38.73 -15.14 -11.23
CA SER A 516 38.91 -14.39 -12.48
C SER A 516 39.63 -15.17 -13.59
N ARG A 517 40.15 -16.38 -13.31
CA ARG A 517 40.76 -17.29 -14.28
C ARG A 517 39.90 -18.51 -14.60
N ARG A 518 38.81 -18.78 -13.86
CA ARG A 518 37.94 -19.97 -14.01
C ARG A 518 36.49 -19.66 -14.37
N SER A 519 36.01 -18.44 -14.11
CA SER A 519 34.73 -17.97 -14.65
C SER A 519 34.74 -18.09 -16.18
N THR A 520 33.80 -18.85 -16.70
CA THR A 520 33.51 -18.99 -18.14
C THR A 520 32.84 -17.75 -18.73
N VAL A 521 32.48 -16.76 -17.91
CA VAL A 521 32.24 -15.39 -18.37
C VAL A 521 33.60 -14.87 -18.89
N ARG A 522 33.65 -14.67 -20.20
CA ARG A 522 34.83 -14.46 -21.04
C ARG A 522 35.95 -13.61 -20.42
N ARG A 523 37.17 -13.90 -20.88
CA ARG A 523 38.40 -13.09 -20.88
C ARG A 523 38.27 -11.62 -21.35
N ALA A 524 37.09 -11.12 -21.68
CA ALA A 524 36.87 -9.71 -21.93
C ALA A 524 36.64 -9.04 -20.57
N GLU A 525 37.71 -8.49 -20.00
CA GLU A 525 37.64 -7.37 -19.07
C GLU A 525 36.41 -7.35 -18.13
N VAL A 526 36.26 -8.35 -17.25
CA VAL A 526 35.51 -8.13 -16.00
C VAL A 526 36.36 -7.16 -15.18
N ALA A 527 36.25 -5.88 -15.56
CA ALA A 527 36.84 -4.78 -14.85
C ALA A 527 36.04 -4.64 -13.57
N VAL A 528 36.42 -5.42 -12.54
CA VAL A 528 36.22 -4.97 -11.16
C VAL A 528 36.73 -3.53 -11.16
N SER A 529 35.83 -2.57 -10.91
CA SER A 529 36.17 -1.15 -10.96
C SER A 529 37.50 -0.93 -10.24
N PRO A 530 38.48 -0.22 -10.84
CA PRO A 530 39.73 0.11 -10.15
C PRO A 530 39.50 0.78 -8.78
N ASP A 531 38.31 1.38 -8.60
CA ASP A 531 37.85 2.08 -7.40
C ASP A 531 37.08 1.18 -6.40
N TYR A 532 37.04 -0.13 -6.61
CA TYR A 532 36.37 -1.12 -5.75
C TYR A 532 36.77 -1.04 -4.26
N CYS A 533 38.00 -0.63 -3.99
CA CYS A 533 38.50 -0.49 -2.63
C CYS A 533 38.05 0.86 -2.06
N PHE A 534 36.90 0.93 -1.36
CA PHE A 534 36.43 2.16 -0.70
C PHE A 534 37.50 2.79 0.18
N SER A 535 38.31 1.96 0.86
CA SER A 535 39.43 2.43 1.69
C SER A 535 40.54 3.16 0.88
N ARG A 536 40.67 2.91 -0.44
CA ARG A 536 41.54 3.67 -1.35
C ARG A 536 40.87 4.93 -1.87
N ARG A 537 39.56 4.90 -2.12
CA ARG A 537 38.77 6.05 -2.63
C ARG A 537 38.55 7.12 -1.57
N ALA A 538 38.30 6.72 -0.32
CA ALA A 538 37.98 7.63 0.78
C ALA A 538 39.14 8.56 1.17
N GLY A 539 40.39 8.29 0.74
CA GLY A 539 41.58 9.10 1.03
C GLY A 539 41.99 9.19 2.51
N LYS A 540 41.06 8.92 3.43
CA LYS A 540 41.15 9.03 4.90
C LYS A 540 40.84 7.71 5.63
N GLY A 541 40.53 6.62 4.91
CA GLY A 541 40.12 5.32 5.48
C GLY A 541 38.59 5.17 5.62
N VAL A 542 38.15 3.96 5.98
CA VAL A 542 36.74 3.62 6.30
C VAL A 542 36.62 3.33 7.80
N VAL A 543 35.41 3.47 8.37
CA VAL A 543 35.18 3.32 9.82
C VAL A 543 34.16 2.23 10.10
N ARG A 544 34.29 1.53 11.23
CA ARG A 544 33.38 0.46 11.67
C ARG A 544 32.99 0.67 13.12
N THR A 545 31.82 0.18 13.52
CA THR A 545 31.37 0.20 14.91
C THR A 545 32.24 -0.69 15.80
N ILE A 546 32.43 -0.29 17.05
CA ILE A 546 33.20 -1.03 18.07
C ILE A 546 32.34 -2.13 18.72
N VAL A 547 31.02 -1.94 18.76
CA VAL A 547 30.02 -2.89 19.27
C VAL A 547 29.00 -3.21 18.16
N PRO A 548 28.32 -4.37 18.21
CA PRO A 548 27.17 -4.65 17.35
C PRO A 548 26.18 -3.48 17.34
N PRO A 549 25.92 -2.85 16.19
CA PRO A 549 25.01 -1.71 16.10
C PRO A 549 23.55 -2.16 16.24
N ALA A 550 22.87 -1.64 17.26
CA ALA A 550 21.46 -1.97 17.51
C ALA A 550 20.49 -1.56 16.37
N VAL A 551 20.90 -0.72 15.42
CA VAL A 551 20.09 -0.35 14.24
C VAL A 551 20.01 -1.46 13.19
N ASN A 552 20.98 -2.39 13.17
CA ASN A 552 21.10 -3.45 12.17
C ASN A 552 20.34 -4.72 12.60
N GLY A 553 19.05 -4.56 12.92
CA GLY A 553 18.19 -5.58 13.51
C GLY A 553 16.83 -5.73 12.79
N ILE A 554 15.89 -6.46 13.40
CA ILE A 554 14.61 -6.84 12.76
C ILE A 554 13.44 -6.07 13.37
N VAL A 555 12.71 -5.34 12.53
CA VAL A 555 11.41 -4.76 12.88
C VAL A 555 10.30 -5.82 12.73
N LEU A 556 9.87 -6.39 13.86
CA LEU A 556 8.84 -7.43 13.90
C LEU A 556 7.41 -6.89 13.82
N SER A 557 7.14 -5.78 14.51
CA SER A 557 5.81 -5.19 14.59
C SER A 557 5.86 -3.68 14.84
N ARG A 558 4.70 -3.05 15.09
CA ARG A 558 4.63 -1.63 15.43
C ARG A 558 5.24 -1.25 16.78
N SER A 559 5.65 -2.24 17.58
CA SER A 559 6.17 -2.02 18.94
C SER A 559 7.23 -3.02 19.37
N ARG A 560 7.60 -3.98 18.51
CA ARG A 560 8.58 -5.03 18.83
C ARG A 560 9.75 -4.98 17.86
N TYR A 561 10.95 -5.02 18.42
CA TYR A 561 12.20 -4.96 17.67
C TYR A 561 13.20 -5.98 18.23
N ILE A 562 13.95 -6.64 17.34
CA ILE A 562 15.09 -7.49 17.71
C ILE A 562 16.37 -6.74 17.35
N ALA A 563 17.23 -6.51 18.32
CA ALA A 563 18.52 -5.83 18.15
C ALA A 563 19.71 -6.79 18.36
N PRO A 564 20.82 -6.57 17.65
CA PRO A 564 22.13 -7.11 18.02
C PRO A 564 22.52 -6.75 19.46
N LYS A 565 23.04 -7.72 20.23
CA LYS A 565 23.48 -7.48 21.61
C LYS A 565 24.87 -6.82 21.61
N PRO A 566 25.03 -5.60 22.17
CA PRO A 566 26.26 -4.82 21.99
C PRO A 566 27.48 -5.34 22.77
N TRP A 567 27.27 -6.11 23.85
CA TRP A 567 28.35 -6.72 24.65
C TRP A 567 29.43 -5.75 25.15
N GLY A 568 29.08 -4.50 25.43
CA GLY A 568 30.01 -3.50 25.98
C GLY A 568 30.21 -3.61 27.49
N PRO A 569 30.82 -2.57 28.11
CA PRO A 569 31.16 -2.56 29.53
C PRO A 569 29.91 -2.62 30.41
N VAL A 570 30.04 -3.33 31.54
CA VAL A 570 28.96 -3.52 32.51
C VAL A 570 29.15 -2.59 33.71
N VAL A 571 28.20 -1.69 33.92
CA VAL A 571 28.14 -0.82 35.10
C VAL A 571 26.90 -1.20 35.92
N ASN A 572 27.09 -1.49 37.21
CA ASN A 572 26.00 -1.93 38.11
C ASN A 572 25.19 -3.13 37.57
N GLY A 573 25.87 -4.10 36.95
CA GLY A 573 25.25 -5.32 36.41
C GLY A 573 24.51 -5.14 35.08
N THR A 574 24.55 -3.95 34.47
CA THR A 574 23.91 -3.69 33.16
C THR A 574 24.94 -3.24 32.13
N ASP A 575 24.87 -3.79 30.92
CA ASP A 575 25.61 -3.31 29.75
C ASP A 575 25.15 -1.88 29.39
N ILE A 576 26.09 -0.94 29.35
CA ILE A 576 25.78 0.49 29.16
C ILE A 576 25.22 0.81 27.78
N PHE A 577 25.65 0.09 26.73
CA PHE A 577 25.15 0.29 25.36
C PHE A 577 23.79 -0.37 25.19
N GLU A 578 23.59 -1.55 25.76
CA GLU A 578 22.30 -2.25 25.75
C GLU A 578 21.23 -1.37 26.43
N LYS A 579 21.56 -0.83 27.61
CA LYS A 579 20.68 0.09 28.33
C LYS A 579 20.34 1.33 27.49
N ALA A 580 21.35 1.97 26.91
CA ALA A 580 21.14 3.21 26.15
C ALA A 580 20.34 2.97 24.86
N ALA A 581 20.59 1.86 24.16
CA ALA A 581 19.80 1.46 23.01
C ALA A 581 18.34 1.19 23.41
N ARG A 582 18.12 0.41 24.49
CA ARG A 582 16.78 0.13 25.02
C ARG A 582 16.01 1.40 25.37
N ASP A 583 16.67 2.35 26.05
CA ASP A 583 16.07 3.64 26.40
C ASP A 583 15.74 4.47 25.15
N CYS A 584 16.55 4.40 24.09
CA CYS A 584 16.31 5.09 22.83
C CYS A 584 15.09 4.50 22.08
N TYR A 585 15.06 3.19 21.86
CA TYR A 585 13.93 2.50 21.23
C TYR A 585 12.63 2.66 22.02
N LYS A 586 12.69 2.68 23.35
CA LYS A 586 11.52 2.95 24.19
C LYS A 586 10.93 4.34 23.92
N LYS A 587 11.76 5.37 23.67
CA LYS A 587 11.28 6.70 23.25
C LYS A 587 10.61 6.68 21.88
N ALA A 588 11.07 5.81 20.99
CA ALA A 588 10.45 5.55 19.69
C ALA A 588 9.17 4.68 19.78
N GLY A 589 8.81 4.19 20.97
CA GLY A 589 7.62 3.36 21.20
C GLY A 589 7.85 1.85 21.05
N PHE A 590 9.08 1.38 21.13
CA PHE A 590 9.44 -0.03 20.95
C PHE A 590 9.94 -0.70 22.23
N GLU A 591 9.56 -1.96 22.38
CA GLU A 591 10.23 -2.94 23.24
C GLU A 591 11.28 -3.69 22.42
N VAL A 592 12.45 -3.87 23.00
CA VAL A 592 13.63 -4.46 22.33
C VAL A 592 14.06 -5.74 23.01
N ASP A 593 14.22 -6.78 22.22
CA ASP A 593 14.93 -8.00 22.57
C ASP A 593 16.33 -7.97 21.98
N PHE A 594 17.34 -8.30 22.79
CA PHE A 594 18.74 -8.32 22.35
C PHE A 594 19.21 -9.76 22.17
N VAL A 595 19.73 -10.08 21.00
CA VAL A 595 20.19 -11.42 20.62
C VAL A 595 21.71 -11.43 20.48
N ASP A 596 22.38 -12.48 20.96
CA ASP A 596 23.82 -12.65 20.77
C ASP A 596 24.11 -13.05 19.31
N ASP A 597 24.54 -12.08 18.51
CA ASP A 597 24.93 -12.25 17.12
C ASP A 597 26.43 -12.09 16.91
N TRP A 598 27.24 -12.30 17.97
CA TRP A 598 28.66 -12.01 17.96
C TRP A 598 29.44 -12.66 16.81
N SER A 599 29.04 -13.85 16.32
CA SER A 599 29.64 -14.46 15.13
C SER A 599 29.42 -13.59 13.89
N LEU A 600 28.18 -13.14 13.67
CA LEU A 600 27.84 -12.23 12.58
C LEU A 600 28.58 -10.91 12.73
N PHE A 601 28.52 -10.31 13.93
CA PHE A 601 29.19 -9.03 14.20
C PHE A 601 30.66 -9.08 13.85
N VAL A 602 31.40 -10.10 14.30
CA VAL A 602 32.84 -10.20 14.03
C VAL A 602 33.12 -10.38 12.53
N ASP A 603 32.25 -11.08 11.79
CA ASP A 603 32.32 -11.19 10.31
C ASP A 603 31.74 -9.97 9.56
N LYS A 604 31.50 -8.85 10.27
CA LYS A 604 31.18 -7.52 9.75
C LYS A 604 29.73 -7.33 9.26
N GLY A 605 28.81 -8.15 9.71
CA GLY A 605 27.37 -7.89 9.57
C GLY A 605 26.66 -8.11 10.89
N ASP A 606 25.34 -8.05 10.90
CA ASP A 606 24.55 -8.31 12.10
C ASP A 606 23.29 -9.11 11.72
N ILE A 607 22.35 -9.26 12.66
CA ILE A 607 21.12 -10.03 12.48
C ILE A 607 20.36 -9.64 11.20
N HIS A 608 20.23 -8.34 10.90
CA HIS A 608 19.54 -7.90 9.70
C HIS A 608 20.28 -8.33 8.42
N CYS A 609 21.60 -8.17 8.33
CA CYS A 609 22.38 -8.66 7.19
C CYS A 609 22.24 -10.17 6.96
N ALA A 610 22.02 -10.94 8.02
CA ALA A 610 21.88 -12.40 7.96
C ALA A 610 20.42 -12.90 7.80
N THR A 611 19.44 -12.00 7.74
CA THR A 611 18.02 -12.36 7.59
C THR A 611 17.37 -11.57 6.46
N ASN A 612 16.26 -12.07 5.92
CA ASN A 612 15.42 -11.28 5.00
C ASN A 612 13.94 -11.51 5.36
N VAL A 613 13.10 -10.48 5.19
CA VAL A 613 11.73 -10.49 5.71
C VAL A 613 10.71 -10.28 4.61
N LEU A 614 9.84 -11.26 4.43
CA LEU A 614 8.65 -11.14 3.58
C LEU A 614 7.54 -10.47 4.37
N ARG A 615 6.95 -9.42 3.79
CA ARG A 615 5.90 -8.63 4.42
C ARG A 615 4.60 -8.66 3.62
N ASP A 616 3.50 -8.28 4.27
CA ASP A 616 2.16 -8.20 3.69
C ASP A 616 2.13 -7.25 2.47
N ALA A 617 1.76 -7.82 1.32
CA ALA A 617 1.66 -7.15 0.04
C ALA A 617 0.21 -6.92 -0.41
N SER A 618 -0.78 -7.12 0.47
CA SER A 618 -2.21 -7.03 0.15
C SER A 618 -2.75 -5.59 0.05
N ALA A 619 -1.92 -4.57 0.26
CA ALA A 619 -2.31 -3.18 0.12
C ALA A 619 -2.48 -2.79 -1.36
N ALA A 620 -3.65 -2.26 -1.71
CA ALA A 620 -3.95 -1.80 -3.06
C ALA A 620 -3.31 -0.42 -3.32
N TRP A 621 -2.03 -0.41 -3.68
CA TRP A 621 -1.23 0.81 -3.85
C TRP A 621 -1.76 1.78 -4.92
N TRP A 622 -2.67 1.34 -5.79
CA TRP A 622 -3.38 2.16 -6.78
C TRP A 622 -4.67 2.82 -6.25
N LYS A 623 -5.20 2.41 -5.07
CA LYS A 623 -6.53 2.87 -4.56
C LYS A 623 -6.55 4.26 -3.93
N PHE A 624 -5.53 5.09 -4.14
CA PHE A 624 -5.55 6.49 -3.73
C PHE A 624 -6.48 7.38 -4.56
N ARG A 625 -7.15 6.80 -5.56
CA ARG A 625 -8.08 7.46 -6.49
C ARG A 625 -9.15 8.32 -5.79
N ALA A 626 -9.90 7.74 -4.85
CA ALA A 626 -10.94 8.46 -4.10
C ALA A 626 -10.38 9.59 -3.22
N PHE A 627 -9.20 9.36 -2.65
CA PHE A 627 -8.55 10.31 -1.75
C PHE A 627 -7.90 11.47 -2.51
N ALA A 628 -7.34 11.20 -3.70
CA ALA A 628 -6.74 12.18 -4.59
C ALA A 628 -7.75 13.20 -5.14
N LEU A 629 -9.04 12.84 -5.17
CA LEU A 629 -10.13 13.72 -5.61
C LEU A 629 -10.54 14.77 -4.56
N LEU A 630 -10.03 14.70 -3.34
CA LEU A 630 -10.28 15.69 -2.29
C LEU A 630 -9.10 16.66 -2.14
N PRO A 631 -9.32 17.95 -1.84
CA PRO A 631 -8.24 18.85 -1.40
C PRO A 631 -7.66 18.42 -0.04
N THR A 632 -6.44 18.87 0.26
CA THR A 632 -5.71 18.53 1.48
C THR A 632 -6.50 18.77 2.78
N GLU A 633 -7.30 19.84 2.85
CA GLU A 633 -8.14 20.14 4.03
C GLU A 633 -9.25 19.09 4.23
N GLU A 634 -9.93 18.68 3.14
CA GLU A 634 -10.95 17.65 3.21
C GLU A 634 -10.34 16.26 3.46
N GLN A 635 -9.15 16.00 2.92
CA GLN A 635 -8.36 14.81 3.23
C GLN A 635 -8.01 14.72 4.72
N ALA A 636 -7.55 15.81 5.35
CA ALA A 636 -7.28 15.85 6.79
C ALA A 636 -8.55 15.58 7.62
N ASN A 637 -9.70 16.10 7.19
CA ASN A 637 -10.99 15.82 7.83
C ASN A 637 -11.42 14.35 7.73
N VAL A 638 -11.01 13.65 6.67
CA VAL A 638 -11.23 12.19 6.52
C VAL A 638 -10.27 11.39 7.41
N LEU A 639 -9.00 11.80 7.50
CA LEU A 639 -7.97 11.06 8.22
C LEU A 639 -8.00 11.25 9.74
N ARG A 640 -8.74 12.24 10.27
CA ARG A 640 -8.81 12.48 11.72
C ARG A 640 -9.55 11.40 12.53
N PHE A 641 -10.32 10.54 11.85
CA PHE A 641 -11.13 9.52 12.52
C PHE A 641 -10.26 8.34 12.97
N TYR A 642 -10.42 7.91 14.22
CA TYR A 642 -9.68 6.78 14.79
C TYR A 642 -10.03 5.45 14.11
N HIS A 643 -11.31 5.25 13.74
CA HIS A 643 -11.77 4.05 13.05
C HIS A 643 -11.86 4.26 11.54
N VAL A 644 -11.32 3.30 10.77
CA VAL A 644 -11.34 3.32 9.30
C VAL A 644 -12.76 3.32 8.73
N ALA A 645 -13.72 2.69 9.41
CA ALA A 645 -15.13 2.70 8.99
C ALA A 645 -15.70 4.13 8.95
N ASP A 646 -15.40 4.94 9.97
CA ASP A 646 -15.83 6.34 10.04
C ASP A 646 -15.09 7.20 9.00
N ALA A 647 -13.79 6.95 8.80
CA ALA A 647 -13.03 7.61 7.73
C ALA A 647 -13.63 7.35 6.34
N LYS A 648 -14.10 6.12 6.05
CA LYS A 648 -14.76 5.79 4.79
C LYS A 648 -16.09 6.54 4.62
N LEU A 649 -16.90 6.66 5.67
CA LEU A 649 -18.15 7.43 5.64
C LEU A 649 -17.88 8.93 5.44
N ALA A 650 -16.84 9.46 6.08
CA ALA A 650 -16.39 10.84 5.88
C ALA A 650 -15.92 11.09 4.44
N LEU A 651 -15.14 10.16 3.86
CA LEU A 651 -14.68 10.21 2.47
C LEU A 651 -15.87 10.21 1.51
N GLY A 652 -16.79 9.26 1.65
CA GLY A 652 -18.01 9.18 0.84
C GLY A 652 -18.87 10.44 0.96
N SER A 653 -19.01 11.01 2.16
CA SER A 653 -19.73 12.27 2.40
C SER A 653 -19.11 13.44 1.63
N SER A 654 -17.80 13.65 1.74
CA SER A 654 -17.10 14.74 1.05
C SER A 654 -17.20 14.62 -0.47
N LEU A 655 -16.98 13.42 -0.98
CA LEU A 655 -17.10 13.09 -2.40
C LEU A 655 -18.52 13.33 -2.94
N LEU A 656 -19.56 12.91 -2.23
CA LEU A 656 -20.95 13.05 -2.66
C LEU A 656 -21.41 14.51 -2.66
N LYS A 657 -20.96 15.32 -1.69
CA LYS A 657 -21.21 16.78 -1.69
C LYS A 657 -20.58 17.46 -2.90
N ARG A 658 -19.31 17.17 -3.18
CA ARG A 658 -18.58 17.69 -4.34
C ARG A 658 -19.27 17.32 -5.65
N LEU A 659 -19.69 16.07 -5.79
CA LEU A 659 -20.44 15.60 -6.96
C LEU A 659 -21.75 16.37 -7.14
N ALA A 660 -22.54 16.52 -6.08
CA ALA A 660 -23.80 17.26 -6.16
C ALA A 660 -23.58 18.72 -6.62
N ILE A 661 -22.55 19.38 -6.08
CA ILE A 661 -22.19 20.75 -6.47
C ILE A 661 -21.71 20.79 -7.91
N ALA A 662 -20.76 19.95 -8.30
CA ALA A 662 -20.22 19.92 -9.66
C ALA A 662 -21.32 19.65 -10.71
N ARG A 663 -22.17 18.67 -10.43
CA ARG A 663 -23.24 18.23 -11.32
C ARG A 663 -24.34 19.29 -11.48
N TYR A 664 -24.79 19.91 -10.39
CA TYR A 664 -25.99 20.75 -10.40
C TYR A 664 -25.74 22.26 -10.34
N ALA A 665 -24.56 22.72 -9.91
CA ALA A 665 -24.19 24.15 -9.97
C ALA A 665 -23.37 24.54 -11.22
N SER A 666 -23.07 23.59 -12.10
CA SER A 666 -22.25 23.82 -13.30
C SER A 666 -20.86 24.40 -12.98
N VAL A 667 -20.22 23.92 -11.91
CA VAL A 667 -18.84 24.28 -11.55
C VAL A 667 -17.90 23.08 -11.75
N PRO A 668 -16.65 23.28 -12.20
CA PRO A 668 -15.67 22.20 -12.29
C PRO A 668 -15.39 21.56 -10.91
N TRP A 669 -15.01 20.28 -10.90
CA TRP A 669 -14.73 19.53 -9.67
C TRP A 669 -13.77 20.24 -8.68
N PRO A 670 -12.64 20.84 -9.12
CA PRO A 670 -11.74 21.54 -8.20
C PRO A 670 -12.41 22.75 -7.52
N ALA A 671 -13.39 23.38 -8.18
CA ALA A 671 -14.14 24.52 -7.69
C ALA A 671 -15.41 24.14 -6.89
N ALA A 672 -15.79 22.86 -6.86
CA ALA A 672 -16.94 22.32 -6.15
C ALA A 672 -16.73 22.26 -4.62
N SER A 673 -16.27 23.36 -4.03
CA SER A 673 -16.01 23.49 -2.58
C SER A 673 -17.31 23.73 -1.81
N TRP A 674 -17.34 23.37 -0.53
CA TRP A 674 -18.45 23.65 0.36
C TRP A 674 -17.92 24.14 1.71
N SER A 675 -18.74 24.87 2.46
CA SER A 675 -18.39 25.40 3.78
C SER A 675 -19.47 25.05 4.80
N ARG A 676 -19.30 25.46 6.05
CA ARG A 676 -20.33 25.35 7.09
C ARG A 676 -20.93 26.72 7.36
N ASP A 677 -22.25 26.80 7.48
CA ASP A 677 -22.91 28.01 7.96
C ASP A 677 -22.74 28.19 9.49
N GLU A 678 -23.33 29.26 10.04
CA GLU A 678 -23.31 29.57 11.48
C GLU A 678 -23.90 28.45 12.36
N ARG A 679 -24.73 27.59 11.76
CA ARG A 679 -25.36 26.43 12.40
C ARG A 679 -24.67 25.12 12.01
N THR A 680 -23.44 25.19 11.50
CA THR A 680 -22.59 24.05 11.11
C THR A 680 -23.06 23.23 9.90
N LYS A 681 -24.14 23.63 9.22
CA LYS A 681 -24.71 22.92 8.08
C LYS A 681 -23.85 23.09 6.84
N PRO A 682 -23.62 22.04 6.02
CA PRO A 682 -22.89 22.19 4.78
C PRO A 682 -23.68 23.08 3.80
N VAL A 683 -23.01 24.09 3.26
CA VAL A 683 -23.57 25.05 2.30
C VAL A 683 -22.61 25.30 1.14
N PHE A 684 -23.18 25.51 -0.04
CA PHE A 684 -22.45 25.97 -1.22
C PHE A 684 -22.96 27.35 -1.62
N ARG A 685 -22.03 28.29 -1.80
CA ARG A 685 -22.31 29.60 -2.40
C ARG A 685 -21.48 29.72 -3.65
N HIS A 686 -22.14 30.03 -4.76
CA HIS A 686 -21.44 30.28 -6.01
C HIS A 686 -20.62 31.59 -5.90
N PRO A 687 -19.51 31.77 -6.65
CA PRO A 687 -18.67 32.96 -6.53
C PRO A 687 -19.37 34.31 -6.75
N ASP A 688 -20.51 34.33 -7.45
CA ASP A 688 -21.37 35.51 -7.63
C ASP A 688 -22.31 35.79 -6.45
N GLY A 689 -22.22 35.00 -5.38
CA GLY A 689 -23.05 35.12 -4.17
C GLY A 689 -24.37 34.36 -4.22
N THR A 690 -24.70 33.72 -5.35
CA THR A 690 -25.93 32.93 -5.50
C THR A 690 -25.87 31.58 -4.78
N GLU A 691 -27.04 30.99 -4.49
CA GLU A 691 -27.18 29.71 -3.82
C GLU A 691 -28.00 28.77 -4.72
N PRO A 692 -27.39 28.22 -5.80
CA PRO A 692 -28.11 27.47 -6.82
C PRO A 692 -28.56 26.07 -6.38
N LEU A 693 -27.99 25.55 -5.29
CA LEU A 693 -28.45 24.32 -4.66
C LEU A 693 -28.44 24.43 -3.13
N LEU A 694 -29.43 23.81 -2.50
CA LEU A 694 -29.43 23.48 -1.07
C LEU A 694 -29.31 21.98 -0.93
N PHE A 695 -28.50 21.49 -0.01
CA PHE A 695 -28.38 20.05 0.22
C PHE A 695 -28.16 19.72 1.69
N ASN A 696 -28.39 18.47 2.02
CA ASN A 696 -28.04 17.89 3.32
C ASN A 696 -27.53 16.47 3.12
N VAL A 697 -26.68 16.00 4.04
CA VAL A 697 -26.02 14.70 3.95
C VAL A 697 -26.09 13.98 5.29
N SER A 698 -26.31 12.67 5.26
CA SER A 698 -26.24 11.78 6.41
C SER A 698 -25.53 10.47 6.05
N HIS A 699 -25.13 9.69 7.05
CA HIS A 699 -24.48 8.41 6.84
C HIS A 699 -24.67 7.46 8.04
N GLN A 700 -24.82 6.17 7.78
CA GLN A 700 -24.82 5.12 8.80
C GLN A 700 -24.48 3.76 8.16
N ALA A 701 -23.83 2.87 8.92
CA ALA A 701 -23.58 1.47 8.53
C ALA A 701 -22.97 1.25 7.13
N GLY A 702 -22.10 2.14 6.67
CA GLY A 702 -21.44 2.02 5.37
C GLY A 702 -22.16 2.71 4.20
N LEU A 703 -23.32 3.33 4.43
CA LEU A 703 -24.07 4.08 3.42
C LEU A 703 -24.05 5.59 3.70
N VAL A 704 -23.90 6.40 2.64
CA VAL A 704 -24.00 7.86 2.67
C VAL A 704 -25.17 8.28 1.81
N VAL A 705 -26.05 9.13 2.34
CA VAL A 705 -27.21 9.67 1.62
C VAL A 705 -27.12 11.19 1.53
N LEU A 706 -27.47 11.74 0.36
CA LEU A 706 -27.56 13.17 0.12
C LEU A 706 -28.87 13.48 -0.59
N VAL A 707 -29.53 14.54 -0.17
CA VAL A 707 -30.67 15.12 -0.87
C VAL A 707 -30.34 16.56 -1.22
N ALA A 708 -30.77 17.01 -2.40
CA ALA A 708 -30.55 18.37 -2.87
C ALA A 708 -31.82 18.97 -3.49
N LEU A 709 -32.06 20.26 -3.22
CA LEU A 709 -32.98 21.11 -3.97
C LEU A 709 -32.16 21.93 -4.96
N VAL A 710 -32.52 21.85 -6.25
CA VAL A 710 -31.82 22.54 -7.34
C VAL A 710 -32.73 23.64 -7.88
N PHE A 711 -32.20 24.87 -7.96
CA PHE A 711 -32.98 26.04 -8.38
C PHE A 711 -32.61 26.46 -9.80
N ALA A 712 -33.61 26.45 -10.70
CA ALA A 712 -33.40 26.72 -12.13
C ALA A 712 -32.89 28.15 -12.43
N ASP A 713 -33.26 29.13 -11.60
CA ASP A 713 -32.82 30.53 -11.70
C ASP A 713 -31.58 30.83 -10.83
N ARG A 714 -30.97 29.79 -10.24
CA ARG A 714 -29.83 29.85 -9.30
C ARG A 714 -30.12 30.60 -7.99
N HIS A 715 -31.37 30.95 -7.71
CA HIS A 715 -31.73 31.68 -6.50
C HIS A 715 -32.63 30.84 -5.60
N ARG A 716 -32.30 30.86 -4.31
CA ARG A 716 -33.14 30.25 -3.29
C ARG A 716 -34.48 31.00 -3.23
N PRO A 717 -35.63 30.30 -3.34
CA PRO A 717 -36.93 30.95 -3.45
C PRO A 717 -37.36 31.68 -2.18
N SER A 718 -36.85 31.25 -1.02
CA SER A 718 -37.04 31.95 0.25
C SER A 718 -35.90 31.63 1.23
N PRO A 719 -35.45 32.61 2.06
CA PRO A 719 -34.54 32.36 3.16
C PRO A 719 -35.01 31.29 4.16
N ASP A 720 -36.31 31.00 4.21
CA ASP A 720 -36.91 30.00 5.09
C ASP A 720 -36.89 28.57 4.51
N THR A 721 -36.65 28.42 3.20
CA THR A 721 -36.67 27.11 2.52
C THR A 721 -35.51 26.24 3.01
N SER A 722 -35.74 25.12 3.67
CA SER A 722 -34.67 24.31 4.26
C SER A 722 -34.91 22.82 4.06
N ILE A 723 -33.82 22.05 4.05
CA ILE A 723 -33.85 20.59 3.82
C ILE A 723 -32.96 19.85 4.81
N GLY A 724 -33.41 18.68 5.25
CA GLY A 724 -32.67 17.74 6.09
C GLY A 724 -32.87 16.31 5.60
N ILE A 725 -31.86 15.46 5.83
CA ILE A 725 -31.93 14.03 5.58
C ILE A 725 -31.30 13.27 6.72
N ASP A 726 -31.88 12.11 7.05
CA ASP A 726 -31.23 11.15 7.93
C ASP A 726 -31.44 9.71 7.45
N ILE A 727 -30.59 8.81 7.93
CA ILE A 727 -30.66 7.39 7.63
C ILE A 727 -30.35 6.57 8.88
N VAL A 728 -31.10 5.50 9.07
CA VAL A 728 -30.89 4.54 10.16
C VAL A 728 -30.83 3.10 9.64
N CYS A 729 -30.01 2.28 10.30
CA CYS A 729 -29.87 0.84 10.04
C CYS A 729 -30.12 0.06 11.34
N PRO A 730 -31.38 -0.33 11.64
CA PRO A 730 -31.69 -1.07 12.87
C PRO A 730 -30.88 -2.36 13.04
N SER A 731 -30.54 -3.03 11.93
CA SER A 731 -29.75 -4.25 11.94
C SER A 731 -28.30 -4.04 12.41
N GLU A 732 -27.73 -2.84 12.26
CA GLU A 732 -26.33 -2.56 12.64
C GLU A 732 -26.05 -2.80 14.13
N ARG A 733 -27.04 -2.48 14.99
CA ARG A 733 -26.91 -2.53 16.46
C ARG A 733 -27.78 -3.60 17.09
N ARG A 734 -28.39 -4.47 16.27
CA ARG A 734 -29.43 -5.40 16.69
C ARG A 734 -29.01 -6.24 17.89
N ASP A 735 -27.87 -6.92 17.84
CA ASP A 735 -27.44 -7.83 18.90
C ASP A 735 -27.22 -7.09 20.24
N ARG A 736 -26.61 -5.91 20.18
CA ARG A 736 -26.38 -5.05 21.35
C ARG A 736 -27.70 -4.56 21.94
N ASP A 737 -28.59 -4.06 21.10
CA ASP A 737 -29.87 -3.51 21.53
C ASP A 737 -30.77 -4.62 22.12
N HIS A 738 -30.80 -5.80 21.50
CA HIS A 738 -31.48 -6.98 22.04
C HIS A 738 -30.92 -7.42 23.38
N ALA A 739 -29.59 -7.49 23.52
CA ALA A 739 -28.95 -7.84 24.79
C ALA A 739 -29.34 -6.87 25.91
N MET A 740 -29.38 -5.57 25.61
CA MET A 740 -29.76 -4.53 26.58
C MET A 740 -31.25 -4.58 26.93
N ILE A 741 -32.13 -4.78 25.94
CA ILE A 741 -33.57 -4.95 26.17
C ILE A 741 -33.85 -6.20 27.00
N ALA A 742 -33.13 -7.29 26.75
CA ALA A 742 -33.26 -8.53 27.51
C ALA A 742 -32.77 -8.37 28.96
N ALA A 743 -31.72 -7.58 29.19
CA ALA A 743 -31.17 -7.32 30.51
C ALA A 743 -32.05 -6.37 31.35
N ASP A 744 -32.41 -5.21 30.76
CA ASP A 744 -32.96 -4.08 31.52
C ASP A 744 -34.43 -3.76 31.17
N GLY A 745 -34.98 -4.41 30.14
CA GLY A 745 -36.35 -4.23 29.68
C GLY A 745 -36.54 -3.07 28.72
N TRP A 746 -37.64 -3.13 27.95
CA TRP A 746 -37.96 -2.15 26.90
C TRP A 746 -38.14 -0.72 27.43
N SER A 747 -38.82 -0.53 28.56
CA SER A 747 -39.06 0.81 29.10
C SER A 747 -37.76 1.50 29.50
N HIS A 748 -36.80 0.76 30.06
CA HIS A 748 -35.48 1.27 30.39
C HIS A 748 -34.68 1.64 29.11
N TYR A 749 -34.76 0.78 28.08
CA TYR A 749 -34.17 1.07 26.76
C TYR A 749 -34.63 2.44 26.22
N VAL A 750 -35.94 2.72 26.27
CA VAL A 750 -36.52 4.00 25.84
C VAL A 750 -36.05 5.16 26.72
N ASP A 751 -35.98 4.96 28.05
CA ASP A 751 -35.61 6.01 29.01
C ASP A 751 -34.19 6.52 28.84
N MET A 752 -33.23 5.66 28.47
CA MET A 752 -31.86 6.08 28.18
C MET A 752 -31.75 7.06 27.01
N HIS A 753 -32.78 7.14 26.16
CA HIS A 753 -32.85 8.02 25.00
C HIS A 753 -33.89 9.15 25.17
N SER A 754 -34.46 9.30 26.37
CA SER A 754 -35.57 10.22 26.64
C SER A 754 -35.21 11.71 26.56
N GLU A 755 -33.93 12.06 26.54
CA GLU A 755 -33.47 13.43 26.26
C GLU A 755 -33.67 13.81 24.79
N VAL A 756 -33.65 12.82 23.89
CA VAL A 756 -33.93 13.03 22.48
C VAL A 756 -35.42 13.17 22.25
N PHE A 757 -36.28 12.41 22.93
CA PHE A 757 -37.73 12.41 22.65
C PHE A 757 -38.55 13.37 23.54
N SER A 758 -39.73 13.75 23.06
CA SER A 758 -40.73 14.40 23.91
C SER A 758 -41.30 13.40 24.93
N PRO A 759 -41.79 13.86 26.09
CA PRO A 759 -42.45 12.96 27.05
C PRO A 759 -43.58 12.12 26.44
N ALA A 760 -44.36 12.70 25.52
CA ALA A 760 -45.46 12.02 24.85
C ALA A 760 -44.96 10.89 23.93
N GLU A 761 -43.89 11.14 23.17
CA GLU A 761 -43.27 10.12 22.31
C GLU A 761 -42.63 9.00 23.11
N SER A 762 -41.92 9.32 24.21
CA SER A 762 -41.35 8.31 25.10
C SER A 762 -42.44 7.42 25.71
N SER A 763 -43.54 8.00 26.19
CA SER A 763 -44.68 7.22 26.69
C SER A 763 -45.22 6.31 25.59
N ARG A 764 -45.47 6.88 24.40
CA ARG A 764 -45.97 6.11 23.25
C ARG A 764 -45.09 4.93 22.89
N LEU A 765 -43.76 5.11 22.85
CA LEU A 765 -42.83 4.02 22.57
C LEU A 765 -42.92 2.91 23.63
N LYS A 766 -43.07 3.26 24.92
CA LYS A 766 -43.22 2.28 26.01
C LYS A 766 -44.55 1.53 25.93
N ASP A 767 -45.60 2.21 25.51
CA ASP A 767 -46.97 1.67 25.46
C ASP A 767 -47.28 0.93 24.13
N LEU A 768 -46.29 0.74 23.25
CA LEU A 768 -46.47 0.03 21.98
C LEU A 768 -47.01 -1.40 22.21
N PRO A 769 -48.10 -1.81 21.54
CA PRO A 769 -48.74 -3.12 21.75
C PRO A 769 -47.99 -4.28 21.08
N MET A 770 -46.76 -4.06 20.61
CA MET A 770 -46.01 -5.03 19.81
C MET A 770 -45.34 -6.08 20.70
N PRO A 771 -45.39 -7.38 20.36
CA PRO A 771 -44.92 -8.45 21.24
C PRO A 771 -43.40 -8.68 21.18
N ASP A 772 -42.74 -8.34 20.07
CA ASP A 772 -41.33 -8.62 19.84
C ASP A 772 -40.46 -7.35 19.85
N ALA A 773 -39.18 -7.53 20.18
CA ALA A 773 -38.22 -6.44 20.29
C ALA A 773 -37.84 -5.81 18.95
N ASP A 774 -37.80 -6.57 17.86
CA ASP A 774 -37.44 -6.04 16.53
C ASP A 774 -38.49 -5.06 16.01
N THR A 775 -39.78 -5.39 16.15
CA THR A 775 -40.86 -4.49 15.77
C THR A 775 -40.83 -3.21 16.62
N ARG A 776 -40.61 -3.33 17.94
CA ARG A 776 -40.48 -2.15 18.81
C ARG A 776 -39.28 -1.28 18.43
N LEU A 777 -38.12 -1.88 18.14
CA LEU A 777 -36.93 -1.19 17.65
C LEU A 777 -37.19 -0.51 16.30
N ALA A 778 -37.96 -1.11 15.40
CA ALA A 778 -38.32 -0.48 14.13
C ALA A 778 -39.09 0.84 14.35
N TYR A 779 -40.05 0.88 15.29
CA TYR A 779 -40.76 2.12 15.65
C TYR A 779 -39.83 3.15 16.30
N PHE A 780 -38.94 2.71 17.18
CA PHE A 780 -37.93 3.57 17.80
C PHE A 780 -37.02 4.22 16.75
N TYR A 781 -36.44 3.43 15.84
CA TYR A 781 -35.54 3.91 14.81
C TYR A 781 -36.27 4.74 13.74
N ALA A 782 -37.53 4.44 13.44
CA ALA A 782 -38.37 5.29 12.59
C ALA A 782 -38.53 6.68 13.21
N LEU A 783 -38.87 6.76 14.50
CA LEU A 783 -38.98 8.03 15.22
C LEU A 783 -37.64 8.78 15.29
N TRP A 784 -36.55 8.05 15.55
CA TRP A 784 -35.20 8.61 15.58
C TRP A 784 -34.85 9.27 14.25
N CYS A 785 -35.02 8.55 13.14
CA CYS A 785 -34.69 9.02 11.80
C CYS A 785 -35.52 10.26 11.41
N LEU A 786 -36.82 10.25 11.73
CA LEU A 786 -37.69 11.39 11.51
C LEU A 786 -37.23 12.65 12.26
N ARG A 787 -36.84 12.50 13.54
CA ARG A 787 -36.36 13.61 14.37
C ARG A 787 -35.02 14.15 13.90
N GLU A 788 -34.07 13.28 13.63
CA GLU A 788 -32.76 13.67 13.09
C GLU A 788 -32.89 14.42 11.77
N ALA A 789 -33.74 13.95 10.84
CA ALA A 789 -33.99 14.66 9.59
C ALA A 789 -34.59 16.06 9.84
N TYR A 790 -35.58 16.18 10.73
CA TYR A 790 -36.18 17.47 11.09
C TYR A 790 -35.15 18.43 11.70
N VAL A 791 -34.33 17.95 12.61
CA VAL A 791 -33.31 18.74 13.27
C VAL A 791 -32.20 19.16 12.30
N LYS A 792 -31.75 18.25 11.42
CA LYS A 792 -30.80 18.56 10.34
C LYS A 792 -31.35 19.58 9.34
N MET A 793 -32.66 19.60 9.12
CA MET A 793 -33.31 20.65 8.34
C MET A 793 -33.10 22.02 8.98
N THR A 794 -33.32 22.14 10.30
CA THR A 794 -33.14 23.40 11.07
C THR A 794 -31.69 23.82 11.31
N GLY A 795 -30.75 22.86 11.28
CA GLY A 795 -29.32 23.07 11.52
C GLY A 795 -28.89 23.01 12.99
N GLU A 796 -29.79 22.78 13.95
CA GLU A 796 -29.45 22.89 15.39
C GLU A 796 -28.86 21.62 16.03
N ALA A 797 -28.81 20.51 15.29
CA ALA A 797 -28.39 19.18 15.78
C ALA A 797 -29.18 18.71 17.03
N LEU A 798 -28.89 17.51 17.55
CA LEU A 798 -29.61 16.95 18.73
C LEU A 798 -29.35 17.71 20.05
N LEU A 799 -28.62 18.83 20.01
CA LEU A 799 -28.36 19.71 21.16
C LEU A 799 -29.41 20.83 21.29
N ALA A 800 -30.41 20.87 20.42
CA ALA A 800 -31.47 21.86 20.45
C ALA A 800 -32.23 21.83 21.80
N SER A 801 -32.25 22.95 22.52
CA SER A 801 -32.92 23.03 23.84
C SER A 801 -34.43 22.79 23.77
N TRP A 802 -35.03 22.94 22.59
CA TRP A 802 -36.45 22.75 22.30
C TRP A 802 -36.79 21.34 21.83
N LEU A 803 -35.82 20.41 21.77
CA LEU A 803 -36.01 19.08 21.18
C LEU A 803 -37.16 18.28 21.82
N ARG A 804 -37.43 18.49 23.11
CA ARG A 804 -38.53 17.88 23.86
C ARG A 804 -39.90 18.54 23.61
N GLU A 805 -39.92 19.69 22.96
CA GLU A 805 -41.13 20.44 22.55
C GLU A 805 -41.58 20.08 21.12
N LEU A 806 -40.78 19.32 20.36
CA LEU A 806 -41.14 18.73 19.07
C LEU A 806 -41.80 17.37 19.29
N GLU A 807 -42.91 17.11 18.62
CA GLU A 807 -43.62 15.83 18.68
C GLU A 807 -43.96 15.35 17.27
N LEU A 808 -43.50 14.15 16.93
CA LEU A 808 -43.81 13.42 15.70
C LEU A 808 -44.83 12.34 16.02
N ARG A 809 -46.08 12.77 16.18
CA ARG A 809 -47.19 11.92 16.63
C ARG A 809 -47.58 10.92 15.55
N TYR A 810 -48.02 9.74 15.98
CA TYR A 810 -48.50 8.67 15.09
C TYR A 810 -47.45 8.19 14.07
N CYS A 811 -46.16 8.24 14.42
CA CYS A 811 -45.10 7.69 13.56
C CYS A 811 -45.22 6.16 13.45
N ALA A 812 -44.90 5.63 12.27
CA ALA A 812 -44.82 4.19 12.00
C ALA A 812 -43.62 3.91 11.07
N PRO A 813 -43.00 2.71 11.16
CA PRO A 813 -41.99 2.29 10.20
C PRO A 813 -42.54 2.24 8.77
N PRO A 814 -41.67 2.33 7.75
CA PRO A 814 -42.11 2.21 6.36
C PRO A 814 -42.91 0.92 6.10
N GLY A 815 -44.01 1.06 5.36
CA GLY A 815 -44.91 -0.06 5.03
C GLY A 815 -45.86 -0.47 6.16
N GLN A 816 -45.80 0.17 7.34
CA GLN A 816 -46.72 -0.09 8.45
C GLN A 816 -47.67 1.09 8.68
N THR A 817 -48.83 0.79 9.29
CA THR A 817 -49.77 1.82 9.77
C THR A 817 -49.57 2.02 11.26
N ALA A 818 -49.67 3.26 11.74
CA ALA A 818 -49.60 3.54 13.16
C ALA A 818 -50.69 2.74 13.91
N PRO A 819 -50.41 2.18 15.10
CA PRO A 819 -51.40 1.44 15.89
C PRO A 819 -52.69 2.23 16.14
N GLU A 820 -52.58 3.56 16.19
CA GLU A 820 -53.69 4.48 16.39
C GLU A 820 -54.55 4.73 15.13
N GLY A 821 -54.18 4.18 13.97
CA GLY A 821 -54.91 4.34 12.71
C GLY A 821 -54.87 5.75 12.12
N ARG A 822 -53.89 6.57 12.53
CA ARG A 822 -53.70 7.96 12.09
C ARG A 822 -52.42 8.13 11.28
N SER A 823 -52.39 9.14 10.43
CA SER A 823 -51.18 9.57 9.70
C SER A 823 -50.24 10.34 10.62
N LEU A 824 -48.95 10.36 10.27
CA LEU A 824 -47.92 11.16 10.94
C LEU A 824 -48.36 12.63 11.07
N GLU A 825 -48.21 13.19 12.27
CA GLU A 825 -48.44 14.61 12.53
C GLU A 825 -47.24 15.23 13.21
N ILE A 826 -46.89 16.45 12.80
CA ILE A 826 -45.79 17.22 13.36
C ILE A 826 -46.37 18.32 14.23
N TRP A 827 -45.95 18.36 15.48
CA TRP A 827 -46.33 19.39 16.44
C TRP A 827 -45.08 20.00 17.05
N PHE A 828 -45.07 21.33 17.20
CA PHE A 828 -43.99 22.05 17.85
C PHE A 828 -44.58 23.06 18.82
N ARG A 829 -44.18 22.98 20.10
CA ARG A 829 -44.69 23.85 21.18
C ARG A 829 -46.22 23.82 21.31
N GLY A 830 -46.82 22.65 21.12
CA GLY A 830 -48.27 22.47 21.21
C GLY A 830 -49.06 23.02 20.03
N ALA A 831 -48.41 23.49 18.95
CA ALA A 831 -49.06 23.87 17.71
C ALA A 831 -48.71 22.89 16.58
N ARG A 832 -49.66 22.62 15.68
CA ARG A 832 -49.42 21.80 14.49
C ARG A 832 -48.52 22.53 13.50
N VAL A 833 -47.58 21.80 12.90
CA VAL A 833 -46.62 22.30 11.90
C VAL A 833 -47.03 21.76 10.54
N ASP A 834 -47.53 22.64 9.68
CA ASP A 834 -48.05 22.27 8.34
C ASP A 834 -47.15 22.76 7.19
N ASP A 835 -46.09 23.53 7.48
CA ASP A 835 -45.13 24.06 6.50
C ASP A 835 -43.89 23.17 6.30
N VAL A 836 -43.85 22.02 6.99
CA VAL A 836 -42.79 21.01 6.89
C VAL A 836 -43.37 19.71 6.34
N GLU A 837 -42.81 19.24 5.25
CA GLU A 837 -43.06 17.92 4.70
C GLU A 837 -41.97 16.95 5.19
N VAL A 838 -42.38 15.81 5.74
CA VAL A 838 -41.45 14.76 6.20
C VAL A 838 -41.87 13.44 5.60
N GLN A 839 -40.91 12.72 5.01
CA GLN A 839 -41.17 11.43 4.39
C GLN A 839 -40.14 10.40 4.84
N LEU A 840 -40.63 9.25 5.30
CA LEU A 840 -39.83 8.11 5.74
C LEU A 840 -40.02 6.96 4.75
N HIS A 841 -38.93 6.50 4.15
CA HIS A 841 -38.93 5.48 3.11
C HIS A 841 -38.02 4.31 3.49
N PRO A 842 -38.33 3.08 3.06
CA PRO A 842 -37.35 2.00 3.12
C PRO A 842 -36.25 2.27 2.07
N LEU A 843 -35.01 1.92 2.39
CA LEU A 843 -33.90 2.04 1.45
C LEU A 843 -33.02 0.80 1.54
N LEU A 844 -32.77 0.15 0.40
CA LEU A 844 -32.06 -1.15 0.34
C LEU A 844 -32.63 -2.17 1.34
N ASP A 845 -31.90 -3.26 1.58
CA ASP A 845 -32.24 -4.22 2.62
C ASP A 845 -31.70 -3.73 3.97
N GLY A 846 -32.61 -3.29 4.86
CA GLY A 846 -32.30 -3.01 6.27
C GLY A 846 -32.12 -1.54 6.66
N TYR A 847 -32.30 -0.58 5.74
CA TYR A 847 -32.24 0.85 6.08
C TYR A 847 -33.60 1.55 5.98
N MET A 848 -33.73 2.61 6.77
CA MET A 848 -34.81 3.59 6.65
C MET A 848 -34.18 4.97 6.45
N VAL A 849 -34.68 5.71 5.48
CA VAL A 849 -34.20 7.06 5.16
C VAL A 849 -35.35 8.05 5.34
N CYS A 850 -35.07 9.17 5.99
CA CYS A 850 -36.03 10.23 6.20
C CYS A 850 -35.57 11.51 5.52
N THR A 851 -36.46 12.17 4.78
CA THR A 851 -36.27 13.55 4.30
C THR A 851 -37.22 14.50 5.02
N ALA A 852 -36.74 15.70 5.35
CA ALA A 852 -37.54 16.78 5.94
C ALA A 852 -37.33 18.06 5.14
N MET A 853 -38.40 18.70 4.68
CA MET A 853 -38.35 19.88 3.84
C MET A 853 -39.32 20.95 4.34
N ARG A 854 -38.82 22.17 4.55
CA ARG A 854 -39.63 23.36 4.82
C ARG A 854 -39.63 24.26 3.61
N TRP A 855 -40.81 24.75 3.22
CA TRP A 855 -40.97 25.75 2.16
C TRP A 855 -41.30 27.12 2.77
N GLY A 856 -40.66 28.19 2.29
CA GLY A 856 -40.98 29.54 2.75
C GLY A 856 -42.42 29.98 2.40
N ARG A 857 -42.98 30.93 3.18
CA ARG A 857 -44.35 31.45 2.97
C ARG A 857 -44.46 32.06 1.56
N ASN A 858 -45.54 31.71 0.84
CA ASN A 858 -45.92 32.07 -0.55
C ASN A 858 -45.77 30.97 -1.63
N HIS A 859 -45.49 29.71 -1.29
CA HIS A 859 -45.47 28.61 -2.26
C HIS A 859 -46.76 27.77 -2.26
N ASP A 860 -47.91 28.43 -2.42
CA ASP A 860 -49.19 27.78 -2.65
C ASP A 860 -49.44 27.63 -4.17
N GLY A 861 -49.10 26.47 -4.73
CA GLY A 861 -49.50 26.05 -6.09
C GLY A 861 -48.42 26.08 -7.18
N ASP A 862 -48.36 25.00 -7.96
CA ASP A 862 -47.71 24.83 -9.29
C ASP A 862 -46.17 24.75 -9.42
N GLY A 863 -45.43 24.54 -8.33
CA GLY A 863 -43.97 24.40 -8.40
C GLY A 863 -43.26 23.58 -7.32
N LYS A 864 -43.98 22.88 -6.42
CA LYS A 864 -43.34 21.97 -5.45
C LYS A 864 -42.71 20.79 -6.20
N PRO A 865 -41.39 20.52 -6.05
CA PRO A 865 -40.76 19.37 -6.67
C PRO A 865 -41.38 18.07 -6.13
N ASP A 866 -41.46 17.07 -6.99
CA ASP A 866 -41.92 15.74 -6.61
C ASP A 866 -40.92 15.13 -5.61
N THR A 867 -41.36 14.98 -4.36
CA THR A 867 -40.59 14.40 -3.27
C THR A 867 -40.63 12.87 -3.27
N THR A 868 -41.43 12.26 -4.16
CA THR A 868 -41.55 10.79 -4.30
C THR A 868 -40.55 10.18 -5.27
N VAL A 869 -39.64 10.99 -5.81
CA VAL A 869 -38.56 10.54 -6.70
C VAL A 869 -37.66 9.54 -5.95
N PRO A 870 -37.44 8.34 -6.50
CA PRO A 870 -36.61 7.34 -5.84
C PRO A 870 -35.15 7.80 -5.75
N PHE A 871 -34.46 7.37 -4.70
CA PHE A 871 -33.02 7.59 -4.58
C PHE A 871 -32.28 6.93 -5.75
N THR A 872 -31.31 7.66 -6.29
CA THR A 872 -30.33 7.08 -7.22
C THR A 872 -29.25 6.40 -6.40
N GLU A 873 -29.13 5.08 -6.53
CA GLU A 873 -27.98 4.36 -5.98
C GLU A 873 -26.74 4.72 -6.79
N LEU A 874 -25.71 5.23 -6.12
CA LEU A 874 -24.41 5.50 -6.71
C LEU A 874 -23.38 4.60 -6.06
N ARG A 875 -22.70 3.79 -6.86
CA ARG A 875 -21.52 3.07 -6.38
C ARG A 875 -20.35 4.03 -6.27
N ILE A 876 -19.44 3.77 -5.33
CA ILE A 876 -18.30 4.65 -5.11
C ILE A 876 -17.51 4.86 -6.41
N ASP A 877 -17.29 3.81 -7.20
CA ASP A 877 -16.52 3.89 -8.46
C ASP A 877 -17.24 4.68 -9.57
N GLU A 878 -18.57 4.68 -9.59
CA GLU A 878 -19.37 5.52 -10.50
C GLU A 878 -19.20 7.00 -10.13
N LEU A 879 -19.28 7.29 -8.83
CA LEU A 879 -18.99 8.62 -8.31
C LEU A 879 -17.59 9.08 -8.68
N LEU A 880 -16.55 8.23 -8.48
CA LEU A 880 -15.17 8.61 -8.77
C LEU A 880 -14.99 8.91 -10.26
N THR A 881 -15.58 8.09 -11.12
CA THR A 881 -15.54 8.26 -12.58
C THR A 881 -16.18 9.58 -13.00
N GLU A 882 -17.34 9.92 -12.44
CA GLU A 882 -17.98 11.20 -12.72
C GLU A 882 -17.19 12.39 -12.18
N ALA A 883 -16.60 12.26 -10.99
CA ALA A 883 -15.75 13.27 -10.40
C ALA A 883 -14.55 13.61 -11.29
N GLU A 884 -13.90 12.58 -11.83
CA GLU A 884 -12.78 12.70 -12.77
C GLU A 884 -13.23 13.34 -14.08
N ALA A 885 -14.36 12.91 -14.65
CA ALA A 885 -14.94 13.51 -15.85
C ALA A 885 -15.30 15.00 -15.67
N ALA A 886 -15.63 15.41 -14.45
CA ALA A 886 -15.86 16.81 -14.07
C ALA A 886 -14.57 17.61 -13.79
N GLY A 887 -13.39 17.06 -14.12
CA GLY A 887 -12.08 17.69 -13.96
C GLY A 887 -11.37 17.35 -12.64
N GLY A 888 -11.64 16.17 -12.09
CA GLY A 888 -11.18 15.74 -10.77
C GLY A 888 -9.72 15.31 -10.66
N LEU A 889 -9.01 15.06 -11.76
CA LEU A 889 -7.59 14.69 -11.78
C LEU A 889 -6.88 15.28 -13.00
#